data_AF-A0A835I1T6-F1
#
_entry.id   AF-A0A835I1T6-F1
#
_cell.length_a   1.000
_cell.length_b   1.000
_cell.length_c   1.000
_cell.angle_alpha   90.00
_cell.angle_beta   90.00
_cell.angle_gamma   90.00
#
_symmetry.space_group_name_H-M   'P 1'
#
loop_
_entity.id
_entity.type
_entity.pdbx_description
1 polymer ?
#
loop_
_entity_poly.entity_id
_entity_poly.type
_entity_poly.pdbx_seq_one_letter_code
_entity_poly.pdbx_strand_id
1 'polypeptide(L)'
;MLRCLSLVVVFLLVVLIEGGEHVQGGNVTYDGRALIIDGQRKILFSGSIHYTRSTPEMWPDLIGKAKSGGIDVIQTYVFWNKHEPQPGRYNFEGNNDLVKFMKEIQAQGLYATLRIGPFIEAEWSYGGLPFWLHDIPGIVYRSDNEPFKQRMKNFTTKIVSLMKSEGLYASQGGPIILSQIENEYKNVEAAFHERGPPYVRWAAQMAVDQQTGVPWVMCKQDDAPDPVINACNGRQCGETFAGPNSPNKPALWTENWTSFFDVFGGDPHVRSAEDIAYHVALFIANKTGSYINYYMYHGGTNFGRSGSAYSTTSYYDQAPLDEYGSIRQPKWGHLKDLHTAVKLVSETLLQGTLSNVSLGQHQQAFVFKGNAGDCAAFLVNSDRKRSATVNFHGASYVLPPLSISISLDCKTVIFNTAKVSAQYGTRSVVSSQKLDAAEKWQIYKEIVPNFADTPSRASSLPEQMGTTKDASDYLWYTYSFEHKSTDAQSAINIFSLGHVVHTFINNIYIGRIRFFTFLHSTFVVFCPTGNAHGNPGAKNFSLNQQISLSNGTNNITLLSVMVGLPDSGAYLERRVAGIRGVTIQGTGQGPPQDLSNSVWGYQVGLLGEELQIYTYQGSSKVQWSSIVSSSPLTWYKTTFDAPQGDDPVVLNLASMGKGEAWINGQSIGRYWSSFYSPKGVPSQTSYHVPRSFLKTTGNLLVLVEEISGNPLQISVDTISNNKVCGRVSSSYPPQLSTWGLIARSGRRHQSPPARRPSVQLECPSGKTISKIVFASYGNPLGDCTHYATGSCHSSNTRRVVEAACLGKIRCSIIHSGNKFGRDPCPGISKSLLVDAQCG
;
A
#
# COMPACT_ATOMS: atom_id res chain seq x y z
N MET A 1 12.54 8.13 78.09
CA MET A 1 13.64 9.09 77.79
C MET A 1 14.37 8.61 76.55
N LEU A 2 14.40 9.45 75.50
CA LEU A 2 15.39 9.50 74.39
C LEU A 2 15.82 8.16 73.74
N ARG A 3 15.56 7.85 72.46
CA ARG A 3 16.05 8.55 71.27
C ARG A 3 15.46 7.90 69.99
N CYS A 4 15.21 8.76 69.01
CA CYS A 4 14.82 8.46 67.63
C CYS A 4 15.83 7.57 66.89
N LEU A 5 15.32 6.69 66.03
CA LEU A 5 15.97 6.37 64.76
C LEU A 5 14.90 6.15 63.68
N SER A 6 14.84 7.10 62.74
CA SER A 6 14.02 7.06 61.54
C SER A 6 14.60 6.04 60.56
N LEU A 7 13.79 5.07 60.11
CA LEU A 7 14.12 4.24 58.95
C LEU A 7 13.61 4.95 57.69
N VAL A 8 14.53 5.53 56.91
CA VAL A 8 14.28 5.98 55.54
C VAL A 8 14.54 4.77 54.63
N VAL A 9 13.49 4.21 54.04
CA VAL A 9 13.59 3.21 52.98
C VAL A 9 13.84 3.97 51.67
N VAL A 10 15.08 3.94 51.18
CA VAL A 10 15.43 4.42 49.84
C VAL A 10 15.07 3.31 48.85
N PHE A 11 13.97 3.49 48.12
CA PHE A 11 13.71 2.73 46.89
C PHE A 11 14.66 3.24 45.80
N LEU A 12 15.73 2.50 45.55
CA LEU A 12 16.60 2.70 44.39
C LEU A 12 15.86 2.21 43.13
N LEU A 13 15.14 3.14 42.50
CA LEU A 13 14.67 3.01 41.12
C LEU A 13 15.90 2.96 40.22
N VAL A 14 16.32 1.76 39.84
CA VAL A 14 17.25 1.55 38.73
C VAL A 14 16.48 1.88 37.45
N VAL A 15 16.49 3.16 37.08
CA VAL A 15 16.11 3.59 35.72
C VAL A 15 17.20 3.05 34.80
N LEU A 16 16.91 1.94 34.12
CA LEU A 16 17.65 1.54 32.93
C LEU A 16 17.45 2.66 31.91
N ILE A 17 18.42 3.57 31.84
CA ILE A 17 18.54 4.54 30.76
C ILE A 17 18.91 3.73 29.51
N GLU A 18 17.90 3.21 28.81
CA GLU A 18 18.06 2.92 27.39
C GLU A 18 18.33 4.26 26.71
N GLY A 19 19.58 4.46 26.27
CA GLY A 19 19.95 5.58 25.41
C GLY A 19 19.24 5.48 24.07
N GLY A 20 17.96 5.84 24.05
CA GLY A 20 17.24 6.25 22.85
C GLY A 20 17.61 7.70 22.58
N GLU A 21 18.25 7.96 21.44
CA GLU A 21 18.28 9.31 20.89
C GLU A 21 16.82 9.75 20.69
N HIS A 22 16.32 10.60 21.58
CA HIS A 22 15.06 11.30 21.34
C HIS A 22 15.29 12.23 20.17
N VAL A 23 14.53 12.04 19.10
CA VAL A 23 14.43 13.03 18.02
C VAL A 23 13.71 14.24 18.61
N GLN A 24 14.48 15.25 19.01
CA GLN A 24 13.98 16.61 19.13
C GLN A 24 14.14 17.25 17.76
N GLY A 25 13.07 17.87 17.25
CA GLY A 25 13.19 18.67 16.03
C GLY A 25 14.22 19.79 16.23
N GLY A 26 14.95 20.10 15.17
CA GLY A 26 15.81 21.27 15.13
C GLY A 26 15.99 21.82 13.72
N ASN A 27 17.08 22.52 13.45
CA ASN A 27 17.23 23.25 12.19
C ASN A 27 17.42 22.27 11.03
N VAL A 28 16.50 22.29 10.05
CA VAL A 28 16.55 21.43 8.86
C VAL A 28 16.89 22.25 7.63
N THR A 29 18.04 21.95 7.04
CA THR A 29 18.50 22.53 5.77
C THR A 29 18.97 21.41 4.84
N TYR A 30 19.59 21.75 3.71
CA TYR A 30 20.16 20.77 2.80
C TYR A 30 21.35 21.36 2.04
N ASP A 31 22.15 20.48 1.46
CA ASP A 31 23.15 20.81 0.46
C ASP A 31 23.11 19.81 -0.71
N GLY A 32 24.07 19.90 -1.63
CA GLY A 32 24.17 19.00 -2.78
C GLY A 32 24.31 17.51 -2.44
N ARG A 33 24.53 17.15 -1.16
CA ARG A 33 24.72 15.77 -0.73
C ARG A 33 23.53 15.23 0.04
N ALA A 34 23.02 15.95 1.03
CA ALA A 34 21.99 15.43 1.92
C ALA A 34 21.11 16.50 2.57
N LEU A 35 20.01 16.06 3.18
CA LEU A 35 19.36 16.82 4.24
C LEU A 35 20.31 16.94 5.44
N ILE A 36 20.34 18.12 6.03
CA ILE A 36 21.13 18.47 7.21
C ILE A 36 20.15 18.71 8.35
N ILE A 37 20.21 17.86 9.38
CA ILE A 37 19.38 17.96 10.57
C ILE A 37 20.33 18.21 11.73
N ASP A 38 20.14 19.33 12.44
CA ASP A 38 21.01 19.78 13.54
C ASP A 38 22.49 19.85 13.16
N GLY A 39 22.76 20.43 11.99
CA GLY A 39 24.12 20.61 11.47
C GLY A 39 24.77 19.33 10.96
N GLN A 40 24.08 18.18 10.99
CA GLN A 40 24.61 16.91 10.51
C GLN A 40 23.90 16.44 9.24
N ARG A 41 24.66 16.15 8.19
CA ARG A 41 24.16 15.41 7.03
C ARG A 41 23.64 14.04 7.48
N LYS A 42 22.48 13.61 6.96
CA LYS A 42 21.90 12.29 7.26
C LYS A 42 21.63 11.50 5.98
N ILE A 43 21.84 10.18 6.06
CA ILE A 43 21.21 9.23 5.12
C ILE A 43 19.95 8.72 5.83
N LEU A 44 18.79 8.94 5.23
CA LEU A 44 17.49 8.68 5.85
C LEU A 44 16.75 7.59 5.09
N PHE A 45 16.36 6.53 5.80
CA PHE A 45 15.41 5.56 5.31
C PHE A 45 14.01 5.94 5.77
N SER A 46 13.09 6.07 4.83
CA SER A 46 11.72 6.47 5.07
C SER A 46 10.75 5.36 4.68
N GLY A 47 9.59 5.28 5.34
CA GLY A 47 8.53 4.34 4.99
C GLY A 47 7.18 5.03 4.90
N SER A 48 6.45 4.85 3.80
CA SER A 48 5.10 5.36 3.69
C SER A 48 4.14 4.53 4.55
N ILE A 49 3.41 5.20 5.45
CA ILE A 49 2.29 4.66 6.22
C ILE A 49 1.17 5.70 6.17
N HIS A 50 0.06 5.37 5.53
CA HIS A 50 -1.09 6.28 5.43
C HIS A 50 -2.03 6.08 6.63
N TYR A 51 -2.14 7.10 7.47
CA TYR A 51 -2.93 7.04 8.72
C TYR A 51 -4.40 6.67 8.48
N THR A 52 -4.99 7.08 7.36
CA THR A 52 -6.39 6.75 7.00
C THR A 52 -6.61 5.31 6.56
N ARG A 53 -5.55 4.57 6.20
CA ARG A 53 -5.61 3.16 5.76
C ARG A 53 -5.35 2.15 6.88
N SER A 54 -5.27 2.62 8.12
CA SER A 54 -5.15 1.84 9.35
C SER A 54 -5.92 2.54 10.48
N THR A 55 -6.12 1.89 11.62
CA THR A 55 -6.83 2.52 12.75
C THR A 55 -5.87 3.16 13.74
N PRO A 56 -6.31 4.15 14.56
CA PRO A 56 -5.50 4.74 15.63
C PRO A 56 -4.87 3.73 16.59
N GLU A 57 -5.51 2.59 16.81
CA GLU A 57 -4.99 1.51 17.67
C GLU A 57 -3.85 0.73 17.00
N MET A 58 -3.80 0.71 15.67
CA MET A 58 -2.72 0.07 14.91
C MET A 58 -1.48 0.95 14.77
N TRP A 59 -1.62 2.28 14.75
CA TRP A 59 -0.52 3.20 14.45
C TRP A 59 0.71 2.99 15.35
N PRO A 60 0.61 2.84 16.68
CA PRO A 60 1.78 2.64 17.53
C PRO A 60 2.59 1.39 17.14
N ASP A 61 1.91 0.27 16.88
CA ASP A 61 2.55 -0.98 16.51
C ASP A 61 3.17 -0.91 15.09
N LEU A 62 2.47 -0.31 14.14
CA LEU A 62 2.98 -0.10 12.78
C LEU A 62 4.25 0.75 12.77
N ILE A 63 4.24 1.88 13.48
CA ILE A 63 5.39 2.79 13.61
C ILE A 63 6.54 2.09 14.35
N GLY A 64 6.25 1.32 15.40
CA GLY A 64 7.25 0.56 16.16
C GLY A 64 7.93 -0.52 15.33
N LYS A 65 7.17 -1.22 14.48
CA LYS A 65 7.69 -2.19 13.50
C LYS A 65 8.51 -1.52 12.40
N ALA A 66 8.14 -0.32 11.94
CA ALA A 66 8.93 0.46 11.01
C ALA A 66 10.27 0.91 11.61
N LYS A 67 10.25 1.49 12.82
CA LYS A 67 11.46 1.83 13.59
C LYS A 67 12.37 0.62 13.76
N SER A 68 11.81 -0.51 14.16
CA SER A 68 12.55 -1.77 14.34
C SER A 68 13.11 -2.33 13.03
N GLY A 69 12.53 -1.95 11.89
CA GLY A 69 13.00 -2.24 10.55
C GLY A 69 14.11 -1.31 10.05
N GLY A 70 14.53 -0.34 10.86
CA GLY A 70 15.59 0.60 10.55
C GLY A 70 15.13 1.86 9.82
N ILE A 71 13.82 2.12 9.77
CA ILE A 71 13.23 3.36 9.26
C ILE A 71 13.50 4.51 10.23
N ASP A 72 13.91 5.64 9.69
CA ASP A 72 14.19 6.90 10.39
C ASP A 72 13.04 7.91 10.24
N VAL A 73 12.27 7.80 9.15
CA VAL A 73 11.21 8.76 8.77
C VAL A 73 9.92 8.04 8.39
N ILE A 74 8.78 8.49 8.89
CA ILE A 74 7.46 8.06 8.39
C ILE A 74 6.95 9.09 7.39
N GLN A 75 6.60 8.63 6.19
CA GLN A 75 6.01 9.47 5.16
C GLN A 75 4.50 9.24 5.07
N THR A 76 3.71 10.30 4.95
CA THR A 76 2.28 10.17 4.68
C THR A 76 1.77 11.29 3.79
N TYR A 77 0.78 10.97 2.96
CA TYR A 77 -0.06 11.97 2.31
C TYR A 77 -1.05 12.62 3.27
N VAL A 78 -1.63 13.75 2.86
CA VAL A 78 -2.82 14.33 3.48
C VAL A 78 -4.05 14.14 2.57
N PHE A 79 -5.13 13.57 3.10
CA PHE A 79 -6.30 13.16 2.32
C PHE A 79 -7.39 14.23 2.35
N TRP A 80 -7.29 15.24 1.47
CA TRP A 80 -8.19 16.41 1.50
C TRP A 80 -9.68 16.04 1.51
N ASN A 81 -10.12 15.12 0.65
CA ASN A 81 -11.52 14.67 0.60
C ASN A 81 -12.06 14.10 1.92
N LYS A 82 -11.20 13.52 2.78
CA LYS A 82 -11.59 13.08 4.14
C LYS A 82 -11.56 14.20 5.15
N HIS A 83 -10.60 15.10 5.01
CA HIS A 83 -10.45 16.22 5.94
C HIS A 83 -11.45 17.34 5.68
N GLU A 84 -11.97 17.51 4.48
CA GLU A 84 -12.95 18.54 4.14
C GLU A 84 -14.08 17.94 3.30
N PRO A 85 -14.91 17.03 3.86
CA PRO A 85 -15.99 16.37 3.13
C PRO A 85 -17.05 17.37 2.65
N GLN A 86 -17.18 18.52 3.31
CA GLN A 86 -17.99 19.66 2.88
C GLN A 86 -17.14 20.94 2.98
N PRO A 87 -17.35 21.93 2.10
CA PRO A 87 -16.59 23.18 2.13
C PRO A 87 -16.58 23.83 3.52
N GLY A 88 -15.39 24.08 4.06
CA GLY A 88 -15.17 24.71 5.37
C GLY A 88 -15.45 23.82 6.59
N ARG A 89 -15.93 22.58 6.42
CA ARG A 89 -16.19 21.65 7.53
C ARG A 89 -15.08 20.61 7.59
N TYR A 90 -14.18 20.78 8.55
CA TYR A 90 -13.02 19.92 8.68
C TYR A 90 -13.25 18.72 9.61
N ASN A 91 -12.67 17.56 9.28
CA ASN A 91 -12.64 16.36 10.12
C ASN A 91 -11.20 15.90 10.36
N PHE A 92 -10.80 15.87 11.64
CA PHE A 92 -9.53 15.33 12.12
C PHE A 92 -9.74 14.32 13.26
N GLU A 93 -10.84 13.57 13.23
CA GLU A 93 -11.19 12.56 14.24
C GLU A 93 -10.93 11.12 13.75
N GLY A 94 -10.78 10.20 14.69
CA GLY A 94 -10.62 8.76 14.40
C GLY A 94 -9.44 8.48 13.47
N ASN A 95 -9.67 7.71 12.40
CA ASN A 95 -8.64 7.42 11.40
C ASN A 95 -8.15 8.66 10.62
N ASN A 96 -8.83 9.82 10.74
CA ASN A 96 -8.42 11.08 10.13
C ASN A 96 -7.65 11.99 11.10
N ASP A 97 -7.30 11.53 12.31
CA ASP A 97 -6.54 12.33 13.27
C ASP A 97 -5.05 12.41 12.90
N LEU A 98 -4.75 13.29 11.95
CA LEU A 98 -3.40 13.56 11.46
C LEU A 98 -2.47 14.05 12.58
N VAL A 99 -2.99 14.86 13.52
CA VAL A 99 -2.18 15.41 14.62
C VAL A 99 -1.75 14.29 15.56
N LYS A 100 -2.68 13.41 15.96
CA LYS A 100 -2.37 12.25 16.79
C LYS A 100 -1.37 11.32 16.11
N PHE A 101 -1.53 11.07 14.80
CA PHE A 101 -0.57 10.27 14.04
C PHE A 101 0.84 10.89 14.04
N MET A 102 0.96 12.21 13.83
CA MET A 102 2.26 12.90 13.89
C MET A 102 2.88 12.87 15.29
N LYS A 103 2.07 13.06 16.33
CA LYS A 103 2.52 12.95 17.73
C LYS A 103 2.99 11.53 18.07
N GLU A 104 2.35 10.51 17.53
CA GLU A 104 2.79 9.11 17.70
C GLU A 104 4.15 8.87 17.05
N ILE A 105 4.38 9.40 15.83
CA ILE A 105 5.70 9.35 15.17
C ILE A 105 6.76 10.02 16.06
N GLN A 106 6.46 11.21 16.59
CA GLN A 106 7.36 11.94 17.48
C GLN A 106 7.64 11.19 18.79
N ALA A 107 6.60 10.62 19.42
CA ALA A 107 6.71 9.88 20.67
C ALA A 107 7.64 8.67 20.53
N GLN A 108 7.66 8.06 19.35
CA GLN A 108 8.58 6.96 19.03
C GLN A 108 9.95 7.42 18.54
N GLY A 109 10.23 8.73 18.48
CA GLY A 109 11.53 9.26 18.09
C GLY A 109 11.87 9.00 16.63
N LEU A 110 10.88 9.05 15.74
CA LEU A 110 11.08 9.07 14.30
C LEU A 110 10.80 10.47 13.76
N TYR A 111 11.35 10.78 12.59
CA TYR A 111 10.97 11.97 11.83
C TYR A 111 9.72 11.71 10.97
N ALA A 112 9.16 12.77 10.41
CA ALA A 112 8.04 12.71 9.48
C ALA A 112 8.31 13.48 8.17
N THR A 113 7.81 12.93 7.07
CA THR A 113 7.64 13.65 5.80
C THR A 113 6.15 13.81 5.53
N LEU A 114 5.69 15.05 5.49
CA LEU A 114 4.27 15.37 5.29
C LEU A 114 4.01 15.78 3.82
N ARG A 115 3.42 14.87 3.04
CA ARG A 115 3.07 15.12 1.65
C ARG A 115 1.67 15.74 1.58
N ILE A 116 1.60 17.06 1.62
CA ILE A 116 0.33 17.78 1.73
C ILE A 116 -0.49 17.67 0.45
N GLY A 117 0.15 17.60 -0.72
CA GLY A 117 -0.52 17.55 -2.02
C GLY A 117 -0.97 18.94 -2.48
N PRO A 118 -2.28 19.20 -2.71
CA PRO A 118 -3.40 18.42 -2.20
C PRO A 118 -3.95 17.37 -3.17
N PHE A 119 -3.51 17.40 -4.43
CA PHE A 119 -3.58 16.22 -5.28
C PHE A 119 -2.50 15.23 -4.84
N ILE A 120 -2.87 13.99 -4.58
CA ILE A 120 -1.98 12.95 -4.02
C ILE A 120 -1.94 11.67 -4.85
N GLU A 121 -2.84 11.50 -5.83
CA GLU A 121 -3.05 10.23 -6.54
C GLU A 121 -3.34 9.08 -5.56
N ALA A 122 -2.29 8.39 -5.10
CA ALA A 122 -2.28 7.44 -3.99
C ALA A 122 -3.23 6.24 -4.13
N GLU A 123 -3.69 5.96 -5.35
CA GLU A 123 -4.82 5.06 -5.62
C GLU A 123 -6.02 5.33 -4.73
N TRP A 124 -6.25 6.61 -4.49
CA TRP A 124 -7.27 7.11 -3.60
C TRP A 124 -8.36 7.79 -4.42
N SER A 125 -9.62 7.66 -3.97
CA SER A 125 -10.78 8.22 -4.67
C SER A 125 -10.52 9.68 -5.02
N TYR A 126 -10.65 10.00 -6.31
CA TYR A 126 -10.47 11.32 -6.89
C TYR A 126 -9.09 11.96 -6.67
N GLY A 127 -8.06 11.13 -6.47
CA GLY A 127 -6.69 11.59 -6.23
C GLY A 127 -6.54 12.41 -4.95
N GLY A 128 -7.46 12.24 -4.00
CA GLY A 128 -7.54 12.98 -2.74
C GLY A 128 -8.34 14.28 -2.80
N LEU A 129 -8.78 14.73 -3.98
CA LEU A 129 -9.56 15.96 -4.12
C LEU A 129 -11.01 15.73 -3.64
N PRO A 130 -11.59 16.64 -2.84
CA PRO A 130 -13.01 16.57 -2.50
C PRO A 130 -13.88 16.73 -3.75
N PHE A 131 -14.94 15.93 -3.88
CA PHE A 131 -15.81 16.00 -5.05
C PHE A 131 -16.49 17.37 -5.19
N TRP A 132 -16.82 18.07 -4.09
CA TRP A 132 -17.46 19.40 -4.16
C TRP A 132 -16.64 20.45 -4.91
N LEU A 133 -15.33 20.25 -5.13
CA LEU A 133 -14.53 21.11 -6.02
C LEU A 133 -15.06 21.09 -7.45
N HIS A 134 -15.65 19.98 -7.90
CA HIS A 134 -16.14 19.76 -9.25
C HIS A 134 -17.24 20.76 -9.63
N ASP A 135 -18.04 21.16 -8.65
CA ASP A 135 -19.18 22.05 -8.85
C ASP A 135 -18.79 23.54 -8.84
N ILE A 136 -17.50 23.86 -8.70
CA ILE A 136 -17.02 25.25 -8.74
C ILE A 136 -17.00 25.76 -10.20
N PRO A 137 -17.72 26.85 -10.51
CA PRO A 137 -17.78 27.37 -11.87
C PRO A 137 -16.40 27.70 -12.44
N GLY A 138 -16.11 27.18 -13.64
CA GLY A 138 -14.88 27.46 -14.37
C GLY A 138 -13.60 26.88 -13.73
N ILE A 139 -13.74 25.95 -12.77
CA ILE A 139 -12.56 25.31 -12.17
C ILE A 139 -11.84 24.42 -13.20
N VAL A 140 -10.52 24.43 -13.14
CA VAL A 140 -9.67 23.48 -13.84
C VAL A 140 -8.65 23.00 -12.84
N TYR A 141 -8.66 21.69 -12.55
CA TYR A 141 -7.76 21.16 -11.53
C TYR A 141 -6.32 21.22 -12.00
N ARG A 142 -5.43 21.50 -11.04
CA ARG A 142 -3.97 21.42 -11.23
C ARG A 142 -3.51 22.25 -12.43
N SER A 143 -4.00 23.48 -12.54
CA SER A 143 -3.68 24.40 -13.63
C SER A 143 -3.61 25.82 -13.08
N ASP A 144 -3.09 26.76 -13.87
CA ASP A 144 -3.12 28.18 -13.52
C ASP A 144 -4.54 28.73 -13.65
N ASN A 145 -5.36 28.36 -12.67
CA ASN A 145 -6.79 28.61 -12.57
C ASN A 145 -7.07 29.17 -11.18
N GLU A 146 -7.53 30.42 -11.11
CA GLU A 146 -7.68 31.14 -9.84
C GLU A 146 -8.61 30.44 -8.84
N PRO A 147 -9.78 29.90 -9.24
CA PRO A 147 -10.62 29.11 -8.34
C PRO A 147 -9.88 27.92 -7.71
N PHE A 148 -9.16 27.13 -8.50
CA PHE A 148 -8.40 25.99 -8.00
C PHE A 148 -7.25 26.43 -7.08
N LYS A 149 -6.45 27.41 -7.52
CA LYS A 149 -5.31 27.96 -6.74
C LYS A 149 -5.75 28.46 -5.37
N GLN A 150 -6.87 29.19 -5.30
CA GLN A 150 -7.40 29.69 -4.03
C GLN A 150 -7.79 28.55 -3.08
N ARG A 151 -8.48 27.51 -3.57
CA ARG A 151 -8.89 26.36 -2.74
C ARG A 151 -7.69 25.53 -2.29
N MET A 152 -6.74 25.25 -3.19
CA MET A 152 -5.49 24.58 -2.87
C MET A 152 -4.70 25.35 -1.80
N LYS A 153 -4.57 26.68 -1.94
CA LYS A 153 -3.90 27.53 -0.96
C LYS A 153 -4.61 27.48 0.39
N ASN A 154 -5.93 27.57 0.43
CA ASN A 154 -6.70 27.53 1.68
C ASN A 154 -6.48 26.20 2.43
N PHE A 155 -6.59 25.07 1.73
CA PHE A 155 -6.37 23.77 2.35
C PHE A 155 -4.92 23.58 2.81
N THR A 156 -3.94 23.94 1.97
CA THR A 156 -2.51 23.89 2.32
C THR A 156 -2.24 24.74 3.56
N THR A 157 -2.75 25.98 3.59
CA THR A 157 -2.61 26.90 4.74
C THR A 157 -3.27 26.32 5.99
N LYS A 158 -4.44 25.68 5.87
CA LYS A 158 -5.12 25.03 7.00
C LYS A 158 -4.26 23.91 7.59
N ILE A 159 -3.70 23.04 6.77
CA ILE A 159 -2.84 21.94 7.22
C ILE A 159 -1.55 22.46 7.84
N VAL A 160 -0.86 23.39 7.18
CA VAL A 160 0.37 23.99 7.72
C VAL A 160 0.10 24.69 9.05
N SER A 161 -0.98 25.47 9.14
CA SER A 161 -1.35 26.17 10.38
C SER A 161 -1.66 25.20 11.51
N LEU A 162 -2.34 24.09 11.22
CA LEU A 162 -2.61 23.04 12.20
C LEU A 162 -1.32 22.37 12.69
N MET A 163 -0.41 22.03 11.80
CA MET A 163 0.89 21.46 12.20
C MET A 163 1.72 22.46 13.00
N LYS A 164 1.68 23.75 12.64
CA LYS A 164 2.36 24.83 13.37
C LYS A 164 1.79 25.06 14.77
N SER A 165 0.47 25.08 14.92
CA SER A 165 -0.18 25.29 16.22
C SER A 165 0.13 24.18 17.21
N GLU A 166 0.39 22.98 16.68
CA GLU A 166 0.77 21.79 17.47
C GLU A 166 2.29 21.64 17.62
N GLY A 167 3.10 22.58 17.09
CA GLY A 167 4.57 22.53 17.17
C GLY A 167 5.19 21.35 16.43
N LEU A 168 4.54 20.83 15.37
CA LEU A 168 4.91 19.57 14.72
C LEU A 168 5.99 19.71 13.64
N TYR A 169 6.35 20.92 13.22
CA TYR A 169 7.52 21.12 12.37
C TYR A 169 8.81 21.00 13.17
N ALA A 170 9.86 20.44 12.57
CA ALA A 170 11.17 20.28 13.21
C ALA A 170 11.76 21.61 13.68
N SER A 171 11.52 22.69 12.94
CA SER A 171 11.83 24.07 13.35
C SER A 171 11.21 24.51 14.69
N GLN A 172 10.18 23.80 15.16
CA GLN A 172 9.46 24.02 16.43
C GLN A 172 9.68 22.88 17.44
N GLY A 173 10.58 21.94 17.16
CA GLY A 173 10.83 20.75 18.00
C GLY A 173 10.01 19.51 17.60
N GLY A 174 9.17 19.60 16.58
CA GLY A 174 8.32 18.50 16.09
C GLY A 174 9.04 17.50 15.16
N PRO A 175 8.34 16.45 14.70
CA PRO A 175 8.97 15.41 13.87
C PRO A 175 9.07 15.77 12.38
N ILE A 176 8.30 16.75 11.87
CA ILE A 176 8.19 16.98 10.41
C ILE A 176 9.46 17.68 9.89
N ILE A 177 10.25 16.98 9.08
CA ILE A 177 11.53 17.46 8.50
C ILE A 177 11.43 17.81 7.01
N LEU A 178 10.37 17.37 6.33
CA LEU A 178 10.21 17.56 4.90
C LEU A 178 8.72 17.67 4.57
N SER A 179 8.35 18.63 3.73
CA SER A 179 6.97 18.78 3.23
C SER A 179 6.94 18.65 1.71
N GLN A 180 5.87 18.05 1.15
CA GLN A 180 5.67 18.01 -0.31
C GLN A 180 4.45 18.83 -0.71
N ILE A 181 4.60 19.61 -1.78
CA ILE A 181 3.50 20.27 -2.49
C ILE A 181 3.32 19.59 -3.85
N GLU A 182 2.07 19.46 -4.30
CA GLU A 182 1.67 18.71 -5.49
C GLU A 182 2.12 17.23 -5.47
N ASN A 183 1.79 16.49 -6.53
CA ASN A 183 2.22 15.12 -6.71
C ASN A 183 2.38 14.77 -8.20
N GLU A 184 3.62 14.47 -8.61
CA GLU A 184 3.96 14.03 -9.96
C GLU A 184 3.40 14.93 -11.08
N TYR A 185 3.44 16.25 -10.89
CA TYR A 185 2.75 17.18 -11.77
C TYR A 185 3.37 17.26 -13.18
N LYS A 186 4.68 17.05 -13.33
CA LYS A 186 5.35 17.05 -14.64
C LYS A 186 4.71 16.08 -15.64
N ASN A 187 4.17 14.98 -15.14
CA ASN A 187 3.48 13.96 -15.93
C ASN A 187 2.23 14.49 -16.65
N VAL A 188 1.58 15.53 -16.11
CA VAL A 188 0.34 16.12 -16.66
C VAL A 188 0.51 17.55 -17.14
N GLU A 189 1.62 18.22 -16.77
CA GLU A 189 1.87 19.63 -17.06
C GLU A 189 1.65 19.99 -18.54
N ALA A 190 2.18 19.17 -19.46
CA ALA A 190 2.07 19.42 -20.90
C ALA A 190 0.61 19.50 -21.40
N ALA A 191 -0.32 18.81 -20.73
CA ALA A 191 -1.73 18.84 -21.11
C ALA A 191 -2.39 20.21 -20.82
N PHE A 192 -1.77 21.04 -19.98
CA PHE A 192 -2.25 22.38 -19.62
C PHE A 192 -1.57 23.50 -20.41
N HIS A 193 -0.70 23.17 -21.37
CA HIS A 193 -0.04 24.12 -22.26
C HIS A 193 0.58 25.30 -21.50
N GLU A 194 0.27 26.55 -21.88
CA GLU A 194 0.78 27.77 -21.27
C GLU A 194 0.37 27.96 -19.79
N ARG A 195 -0.61 27.20 -19.29
CA ARG A 195 -1.09 27.26 -17.90
C ARG A 195 -0.40 26.28 -16.96
N GLY A 196 0.39 25.34 -17.47
CA GLY A 196 1.12 24.36 -16.64
C GLY A 196 2.32 24.98 -15.91
N PRO A 197 3.30 25.56 -16.63
CA PRO A 197 4.51 26.11 -16.00
C PRO A 197 4.26 27.25 -14.99
N PRO A 198 3.35 28.21 -15.24
CA PRO A 198 3.02 29.22 -14.22
C PRO A 198 2.41 28.63 -12.96
N TYR A 199 1.61 27.57 -13.07
CA TYR A 199 1.03 26.88 -11.92
C TYR A 199 2.10 26.21 -11.05
N VAL A 200 3.10 25.54 -11.64
CA VAL A 200 4.21 24.94 -10.88
C VAL A 200 4.98 26.00 -10.09
N ARG A 201 5.30 27.13 -10.73
CA ARG A 201 5.98 28.25 -10.06
C ARG A 201 5.15 28.82 -8.92
N TRP A 202 3.86 29.02 -9.16
CA TRP A 202 2.94 29.49 -8.14
C TRP A 202 2.82 28.50 -6.98
N ALA A 203 2.68 27.20 -7.23
CA ALA A 203 2.53 26.18 -6.21
C ALA A 203 3.78 26.07 -5.33
N ALA A 204 4.97 26.09 -5.95
CA ALA A 204 6.25 26.12 -5.26
C ALA A 204 6.38 27.37 -4.38
N GLN A 205 6.11 28.56 -4.93
CA GLN A 205 6.18 29.82 -4.18
C GLN A 205 5.17 29.84 -3.02
N MET A 206 3.91 29.46 -3.28
CA MET A 206 2.84 29.41 -2.28
C MET A 206 3.20 28.51 -1.10
N ALA A 207 3.85 27.37 -1.37
CA ALA A 207 4.30 26.44 -0.35
C ALA A 207 5.46 27.02 0.49
N VAL A 208 6.45 27.62 -0.16
CA VAL A 208 7.60 28.27 0.50
C VAL A 208 7.15 29.45 1.37
N ASP A 209 6.19 30.25 0.89
CA ASP A 209 5.59 31.38 1.61
C ASP A 209 4.83 30.95 2.87
N GLN A 210 4.51 29.66 3.03
CA GLN A 210 3.95 29.14 4.28
C GLN A 210 4.95 29.17 5.43
N GLN A 211 6.26 29.36 5.16
CA GLN A 211 7.32 29.51 6.17
C GLN A 211 7.30 28.39 7.23
N THR A 212 7.27 27.14 6.78
CA THR A 212 7.27 25.95 7.66
C THR A 212 8.56 25.80 8.48
N GLY A 213 9.65 26.44 8.02
CA GLY A 213 10.98 26.30 8.61
C GLY A 213 11.67 24.97 8.28
N VAL A 214 11.11 24.20 7.34
CA VAL A 214 11.72 22.96 6.82
C VAL A 214 11.66 22.95 5.28
N PRO A 215 12.52 22.17 4.60
CA PRO A 215 12.53 22.10 3.13
C PRO A 215 11.22 21.60 2.52
N TRP A 216 10.98 22.04 1.29
CA TRP A 216 9.90 21.54 0.44
C TRP A 216 10.43 20.66 -0.69
N VAL A 217 9.66 19.66 -1.08
CA VAL A 217 9.96 18.75 -2.19
C VAL A 217 8.80 18.73 -3.20
N MET A 218 9.10 18.43 -4.46
CA MET A 218 8.14 18.05 -5.51
C MET A 218 8.65 16.79 -6.21
N CYS A 219 7.87 15.71 -6.18
CA CYS A 219 8.24 14.46 -6.84
C CYS A 219 7.88 14.50 -8.34
N LYS A 220 8.74 13.90 -9.19
CA LYS A 220 8.68 13.98 -10.66
C LYS A 220 8.39 15.41 -11.14
N GLN A 221 9.27 16.34 -10.77
CA GLN A 221 9.20 17.72 -11.21
C GLN A 221 10.61 18.25 -11.51
N ASP A 222 11.12 17.94 -12.69
CA ASP A 222 12.52 18.22 -13.04
C ASP A 222 12.86 19.72 -13.07
N ASP A 223 11.85 20.59 -13.23
CA ASP A 223 11.94 22.05 -13.17
C ASP A 223 11.36 22.66 -11.89
N ALA A 224 11.36 21.92 -10.78
CA ALA A 224 10.99 22.44 -9.46
C ALA A 224 11.82 23.70 -9.11
N PRO A 225 11.21 24.89 -8.94
CA PRO A 225 11.93 26.14 -8.66
C PRO A 225 12.64 26.11 -7.31
N ASP A 226 13.76 26.82 -7.19
CA ASP A 226 14.42 27.01 -5.89
C ASP A 226 13.50 27.73 -4.89
N PRO A 227 13.53 27.35 -3.59
CA PRO A 227 14.37 26.33 -2.94
C PRO A 227 13.76 24.91 -2.93
N VAL A 228 12.73 24.62 -3.72
CA VAL A 228 12.05 23.31 -3.69
C VAL A 228 12.92 22.22 -4.32
N ILE A 229 13.06 21.08 -3.65
CA ILE A 229 13.86 19.94 -4.10
C ILE A 229 13.05 19.09 -5.09
N ASN A 230 13.60 18.75 -6.27
CA ASN A 230 12.98 17.75 -7.14
C ASN A 230 13.34 16.34 -6.67
N ALA A 231 12.36 15.44 -6.61
CA ALA A 231 12.55 14.07 -6.17
C ALA A 231 12.12 13.04 -7.22
N CYS A 232 12.65 11.83 -7.09
CA CYS A 232 12.32 10.70 -7.95
C CYS A 232 11.25 9.80 -7.34
N ASN A 233 10.39 9.24 -8.18
CA ASN A 233 9.46 8.15 -7.87
C ASN A 233 9.61 7.03 -8.91
N GLY A 234 9.32 5.79 -8.49
CA GLY A 234 9.36 4.61 -9.35
C GLY A 234 10.12 3.46 -8.71
N ARG A 235 10.37 2.39 -9.47
CA ARG A 235 11.11 1.21 -8.97
C ARG A 235 12.62 1.32 -9.06
N GLN A 236 13.14 2.18 -9.93
CA GLN A 236 14.52 2.08 -10.42
C GLN A 236 15.23 3.44 -10.47
N CYS A 237 14.97 4.34 -9.51
CA CYS A 237 15.58 5.69 -9.51
C CYS A 237 17.12 5.69 -9.51
N GLY A 238 17.77 4.62 -9.04
CA GLY A 238 19.23 4.46 -9.20
C GLY A 238 19.71 4.40 -10.66
N GLU A 239 18.82 4.06 -11.58
CA GLU A 239 19.05 4.02 -13.03
C GLU A 239 18.37 5.21 -13.72
N THR A 240 17.09 5.45 -13.43
CA THR A 240 16.23 6.35 -14.21
C THR A 240 16.28 7.81 -13.77
N PHE A 241 16.71 8.12 -12.54
CA PHE A 241 16.73 9.51 -12.08
C PHE A 241 17.86 10.29 -12.76
N ALA A 242 17.52 11.38 -13.45
CA ALA A 242 18.53 12.26 -14.06
C ALA A 242 19.43 12.90 -12.99
N GLY A 243 18.90 13.15 -11.80
CA GLY A 243 19.58 13.81 -10.69
C GLY A 243 18.80 15.02 -10.19
N PRO A 244 19.27 15.65 -9.10
CA PRO A 244 18.71 16.93 -8.65
C PRO A 244 18.91 18.00 -9.74
N ASN A 245 17.96 18.92 -9.85
CA ASN A 245 17.95 19.97 -10.87
C ASN A 245 18.87 21.17 -10.54
N SER A 246 19.62 21.07 -9.45
CA SER A 246 20.65 22.02 -9.02
C SER A 246 21.74 21.26 -8.26
N PRO A 247 23.03 21.64 -8.41
CA PRO A 247 24.13 21.01 -7.68
C PRO A 247 24.05 21.21 -6.16
N ASN A 248 23.22 22.16 -5.69
CA ASN A 248 23.04 22.46 -4.27
C ASN A 248 21.89 21.66 -3.63
N LYS A 249 21.22 20.78 -4.36
CA LYS A 249 20.10 19.97 -3.88
C LYS A 249 20.50 18.50 -3.73
N PRO A 250 20.01 17.80 -2.69
CA PRO A 250 20.30 16.39 -2.50
C PRO A 250 19.44 15.51 -3.43
N ALA A 251 19.90 14.29 -3.70
CA ALA A 251 19.11 13.29 -4.42
C ALA A 251 18.13 12.59 -3.46
N LEU A 252 16.83 12.82 -3.65
CA LEU A 252 15.75 12.23 -2.86
C LEU A 252 14.90 11.26 -3.70
N TRP A 253 14.57 10.10 -3.12
CA TRP A 253 13.64 9.12 -3.70
C TRP A 253 12.40 9.02 -2.81
N THR A 254 11.34 9.74 -3.19
CA THR A 254 10.10 9.88 -2.40
C THR A 254 9.15 8.68 -2.54
N GLU A 255 9.29 7.87 -3.60
CA GLU A 255 8.54 6.63 -3.76
C GLU A 255 9.33 5.52 -4.43
N ASN A 256 9.93 4.65 -3.63
CA ASN A 256 10.45 3.36 -4.06
C ASN A 256 9.33 2.32 -3.98
N TRP A 257 8.70 2.01 -5.13
CA TRP A 257 7.52 1.15 -5.16
C TRP A 257 7.83 -0.28 -4.69
N THR A 258 7.37 -0.66 -3.50
CA THR A 258 7.69 -1.98 -2.89
C THR A 258 6.92 -3.14 -3.51
N SER A 259 5.96 -2.83 -4.38
CA SER A 259 5.07 -3.73 -5.11
C SER A 259 4.35 -2.90 -6.20
N PHE A 260 3.10 -3.22 -6.50
CA PHE A 260 2.13 -2.36 -7.17
C PHE A 260 0.80 -2.51 -6.43
N PHE A 261 -0.11 -1.58 -6.59
CA PHE A 261 -1.47 -1.75 -6.07
C PHE A 261 -2.21 -2.83 -6.87
N ASP A 262 -3.18 -3.46 -6.22
CA ASP A 262 -4.01 -4.49 -6.83
C ASP A 262 -5.37 -3.91 -7.23
N VAL A 263 -5.88 -4.32 -8.39
CA VAL A 263 -7.20 -3.95 -8.90
C VAL A 263 -8.12 -5.17 -8.95
N PHE A 264 -9.43 -4.96 -8.79
CA PHE A 264 -10.39 -6.05 -8.93
C PHE A 264 -10.31 -6.65 -10.34
N GLY A 265 -10.23 -7.97 -10.43
CA GLY A 265 -9.96 -8.71 -11.68
C GLY A 265 -8.48 -8.76 -12.09
N GLY A 266 -7.56 -8.18 -11.31
CA GLY A 266 -6.12 -8.25 -11.51
C GLY A 266 -5.44 -9.38 -10.73
N ASP A 267 -4.24 -9.75 -11.17
CA ASP A 267 -3.31 -10.59 -10.39
C ASP A 267 -2.44 -9.72 -9.47
N PRO A 268 -2.09 -10.20 -8.27
CA PRO A 268 -1.24 -9.45 -7.36
C PRO A 268 0.20 -9.29 -7.88
N HIS A 269 0.76 -8.10 -7.73
CA HIS A 269 2.11 -7.78 -8.20
C HIS A 269 3.16 -7.98 -7.09
N VAL A 270 4.06 -8.94 -7.26
CA VAL A 270 5.14 -9.18 -6.28
C VAL A 270 6.45 -8.58 -6.77
N ARG A 271 7.08 -7.74 -5.93
CA ARG A 271 8.46 -7.28 -6.09
C ARG A 271 9.32 -7.91 -4.99
N SER A 272 10.42 -8.55 -5.38
CA SER A 272 11.28 -9.30 -4.46
C SER A 272 12.09 -8.36 -3.55
N ALA A 273 12.58 -8.90 -2.42
CA ALA A 273 13.39 -8.13 -1.47
C ALA A 273 14.74 -7.75 -2.08
N GLU A 274 15.29 -8.65 -2.89
CA GLU A 274 16.57 -8.53 -3.58
C GLU A 274 16.57 -7.40 -4.60
N ASP A 275 15.49 -7.29 -5.38
CA ASP A 275 15.33 -6.23 -6.39
C ASP A 275 15.20 -4.85 -5.73
N ILE A 276 14.40 -4.75 -4.66
CA ILE A 276 14.30 -3.51 -3.88
C ILE A 276 15.68 -3.14 -3.31
N ALA A 277 16.37 -4.09 -2.70
CA ALA A 277 17.68 -3.85 -2.10
C ALA A 277 18.73 -3.44 -3.15
N TYR A 278 18.72 -4.07 -4.34
CA TYR A 278 19.58 -3.73 -5.47
C TYR A 278 19.40 -2.27 -5.88
N HIS A 279 18.16 -1.86 -6.17
CA HIS A 279 17.92 -0.51 -6.65
C HIS A 279 18.14 0.57 -5.56
N VAL A 280 17.90 0.26 -4.29
CA VAL A 280 18.26 1.16 -3.18
C VAL A 280 19.77 1.34 -3.06
N ALA A 281 20.53 0.24 -3.05
CA ALA A 281 21.99 0.30 -2.99
C ALA A 281 22.57 1.02 -4.23
N LEU A 282 21.98 0.82 -5.41
CA LEU A 282 22.38 1.51 -6.64
C LEU A 282 22.06 3.00 -6.58
N PHE A 283 20.91 3.39 -6.04
CA PHE A 283 20.56 4.81 -5.87
C PHE A 283 21.54 5.53 -4.94
N ILE A 284 21.89 4.91 -3.82
CA ILE A 284 22.90 5.45 -2.88
C ILE A 284 24.26 5.59 -3.58
N ALA A 285 24.70 4.55 -4.28
CA ALA A 285 26.04 4.52 -4.87
C ALA A 285 26.17 5.43 -6.12
N ASN A 286 25.21 5.35 -7.04
CA ASN A 286 25.27 5.99 -8.36
C ASN A 286 24.73 7.42 -8.36
N LYS A 287 23.70 7.71 -7.54
CA LYS A 287 23.06 9.04 -7.48
C LYS A 287 23.45 9.82 -6.23
N THR A 288 24.38 9.30 -5.44
CA THR A 288 24.70 9.81 -4.09
C THR A 288 23.43 10.01 -3.24
N GLY A 289 22.45 9.12 -3.42
CA GLY A 289 21.14 9.20 -2.81
C GLY A 289 21.19 9.18 -1.29
N SER A 290 20.51 10.12 -0.65
CA SER A 290 20.55 10.32 0.81
C SER A 290 19.18 10.26 1.50
N TYR A 291 18.09 10.17 0.75
CA TYR A 291 16.75 9.91 1.27
C TYR A 291 16.04 8.88 0.39
N ILE A 292 15.54 7.80 1.00
CA ILE A 292 14.87 6.71 0.30
C ILE A 292 13.59 6.37 1.04
N ASN A 293 12.44 6.60 0.42
CA ASN A 293 11.14 6.23 0.96
C ASN A 293 10.55 4.99 0.30
N TYR A 294 10.18 3.99 1.09
CA TYR A 294 9.44 2.81 0.62
C TYR A 294 7.96 3.14 0.45
N TYR A 295 7.45 3.11 -0.78
CA TYR A 295 6.03 3.30 -1.10
C TYR A 295 5.42 1.96 -1.54
N MET A 296 4.66 1.23 -0.73
CA MET A 296 4.35 1.47 0.68
C MET A 296 5.29 0.69 1.60
N TYR A 297 5.47 1.19 2.83
CA TYR A 297 6.07 0.41 3.92
C TYR A 297 5.00 -0.39 4.67
N HIS A 298 3.86 0.26 4.95
CA HIS A 298 2.58 -0.38 5.25
C HIS A 298 1.52 0.22 4.33
N GLY A 299 0.86 -0.63 3.54
CA GLY A 299 -0.19 -0.18 2.64
C GLY A 299 -1.55 -0.01 3.33
N GLY A 300 -2.00 -1.06 4.03
CA GLY A 300 -3.25 -1.07 4.79
C GLY A 300 -4.48 -1.36 3.93
N THR A 301 -5.62 -0.78 4.33
CA THR A 301 -6.94 -1.08 3.74
C THR A 301 -7.62 0.21 3.27
N ASN A 302 -8.23 0.17 2.09
CA ASN A 302 -9.14 1.20 1.58
C ASN A 302 -10.52 1.06 2.24
N PHE A 303 -10.66 1.49 3.51
CA PHE A 303 -11.92 1.40 4.24
C PHE A 303 -13.06 2.21 3.58
N GLY A 304 -14.28 1.68 3.66
CA GLY A 304 -15.43 2.27 2.98
C GLY A 304 -15.22 2.35 1.47
N ARG A 305 -15.46 3.54 0.94
CA ARG A 305 -15.43 3.81 -0.49
C ARG A 305 -14.20 4.58 -0.97
N SER A 306 -13.11 4.55 -0.20
CA SER A 306 -11.95 5.44 -0.40
C SER A 306 -10.97 5.03 -1.51
N GLY A 307 -11.02 3.79 -2.00
CA GLY A 307 -10.19 3.35 -3.13
C GLY A 307 -10.58 4.04 -4.43
N SER A 308 -9.60 4.29 -5.30
CA SER A 308 -9.84 4.80 -6.66
C SER A 308 -10.49 3.77 -7.57
N ALA A 309 -10.84 4.20 -8.79
CA ALA A 309 -11.49 3.38 -9.81
C ALA A 309 -10.81 1.99 -9.95
N TYR A 310 -11.56 0.92 -9.67
CA TYR A 310 -11.16 -0.50 -9.71
C TYR A 310 -10.11 -0.95 -8.68
N SER A 311 -9.54 -0.06 -7.86
CA SER A 311 -8.63 -0.45 -6.79
C SER A 311 -9.32 -1.41 -5.82
N THR A 312 -8.59 -2.46 -5.43
CA THR A 312 -9.08 -3.40 -4.41
C THR A 312 -9.20 -2.74 -3.04
N THR A 313 -9.90 -3.42 -2.13
CA THR A 313 -10.03 -2.95 -0.75
C THR A 313 -8.73 -3.15 0.02
N SER A 314 -7.99 -4.24 -0.26
CA SER A 314 -6.61 -4.38 0.18
C SER A 314 -5.72 -3.35 -0.52
N TYR A 315 -4.77 -2.73 0.18
CA TYR A 315 -3.80 -1.83 -0.43
C TYR A 315 -2.38 -2.25 -0.09
N TYR A 316 -1.59 -2.63 -1.10
CA TYR A 316 -0.17 -2.98 -0.94
C TYR A 316 0.08 -4.11 0.09
N ASP A 317 -0.68 -5.21 0.03
CA ASP A 317 -0.47 -6.37 0.93
C ASP A 317 0.97 -6.91 0.88
N GLN A 318 1.67 -6.75 -0.24
CA GLN A 318 3.06 -7.18 -0.42
C GLN A 318 4.12 -6.23 0.16
N ALA A 319 3.74 -5.15 0.84
CA ALA A 319 4.67 -4.23 1.49
C ALA A 319 5.47 -4.92 2.62
N PRO A 320 6.57 -4.30 3.12
CA PRO A 320 7.33 -4.82 4.28
C PRO A 320 6.46 -5.13 5.50
N LEU A 321 5.42 -4.33 5.74
CA LEU A 321 4.31 -4.65 6.63
C LEU A 321 3.07 -4.90 5.77
N ASP A 322 2.43 -6.06 5.94
CA ASP A 322 1.28 -6.45 5.12
C ASP A 322 0.01 -5.62 5.45
N GLU A 323 -1.11 -5.91 4.78
CA GLU A 323 -2.38 -5.20 4.99
C GLU A 323 -2.80 -5.16 6.47
N TYR A 324 -2.46 -6.20 7.22
CA TYR A 324 -2.87 -6.41 8.60
C TYR A 324 -1.85 -5.88 9.62
N GLY A 325 -0.76 -5.27 9.16
CA GLY A 325 0.33 -4.78 10.00
C GLY A 325 1.32 -5.86 10.46
N SER A 326 1.27 -7.05 9.86
CA SER A 326 2.22 -8.13 10.15
C SER A 326 3.51 -7.97 9.35
N ILE A 327 4.65 -8.38 9.94
CA ILE A 327 5.96 -8.33 9.27
C ILE A 327 6.00 -9.33 8.12
N ARG A 328 6.24 -8.84 6.90
CA ARG A 328 6.33 -9.65 5.69
C ARG A 328 7.78 -10.04 5.41
N GLN A 329 8.11 -11.26 5.79
CA GLN A 329 9.43 -11.85 5.59
C GLN A 329 9.56 -12.52 4.21
N PRO A 330 10.74 -12.45 3.55
CA PRO A 330 12.01 -11.90 4.03
C PRO A 330 12.18 -10.40 3.77
N LYS A 331 11.20 -9.74 3.12
CA LYS A 331 11.33 -8.37 2.62
C LYS A 331 11.70 -7.39 3.73
N TRP A 332 10.97 -7.40 4.84
CA TRP A 332 11.26 -6.52 5.97
C TRP A 332 12.66 -6.77 6.54
N GLY A 333 13.05 -8.03 6.77
CA GLY A 333 14.34 -8.38 7.37
C GLY A 333 15.53 -8.04 6.46
N HIS A 334 15.41 -8.33 5.17
CA HIS A 334 16.48 -8.05 4.20
C HIS A 334 16.71 -6.54 4.00
N LEU A 335 15.63 -5.74 4.01
CA LEU A 335 15.76 -4.28 3.97
C LEU A 335 16.33 -3.74 5.27
N LYS A 336 15.95 -4.27 6.43
CA LYS A 336 16.59 -3.93 7.72
C LYS A 336 18.10 -4.20 7.72
N ASP A 337 18.53 -5.33 7.15
CA ASP A 337 19.94 -5.66 7.00
C ASP A 337 20.63 -4.65 6.06
N LEU A 338 20.02 -4.29 4.93
CA LEU A 338 20.52 -3.24 4.04
C LEU A 338 20.67 -1.89 4.77
N HIS A 339 19.65 -1.45 5.51
CA HIS A 339 19.69 -0.20 6.26
C HIS A 339 20.86 -0.20 7.25
N THR A 340 21.04 -1.31 7.96
CA THR A 340 22.15 -1.48 8.91
C THR A 340 23.50 -1.41 8.21
N ALA A 341 23.67 -2.08 7.06
CA ALA A 341 24.91 -2.04 6.29
C ALA A 341 25.25 -0.63 5.81
N VAL A 342 24.27 0.12 5.31
CA VAL A 342 24.46 1.51 4.85
C VAL A 342 24.79 2.43 6.02
N LYS A 343 24.09 2.31 7.16
CA LYS A 343 24.37 3.10 8.37
C LYS A 343 25.79 2.87 8.91
N LEU A 344 26.36 1.68 8.74
CA LEU A 344 27.75 1.40 9.13
C LEU A 344 28.79 2.17 8.28
N VAL A 345 28.46 2.52 7.04
CA VAL A 345 29.36 3.24 6.12
C VAL A 345 28.90 4.69 5.84
N SER A 346 27.87 5.18 6.53
CA SER A 346 27.18 6.43 6.16
C SER A 346 28.07 7.67 6.28
N GLU A 347 28.97 7.71 7.25
CA GLU A 347 29.91 8.83 7.41
C GLU A 347 30.83 8.95 6.18
N THR A 348 31.43 7.85 5.76
CA THR A 348 32.25 7.78 4.53
C THR A 348 31.43 8.12 3.30
N LEU A 349 30.17 7.69 3.23
CA LEU A 349 29.28 8.04 2.13
C LEU A 349 29.00 9.55 2.07
N LEU A 350 28.75 10.20 3.21
CA LEU A 350 28.32 11.60 3.29
C LEU A 350 29.48 12.60 3.20
N GLN A 351 30.66 12.23 3.67
CA GLN A 351 31.84 13.10 3.70
C GLN A 351 32.88 12.76 2.62
N GLY A 352 32.88 11.51 2.14
CA GLY A 352 33.90 11.02 1.21
C GLY A 352 33.70 11.46 -0.24
N THR A 353 34.80 11.46 -0.99
CA THR A 353 34.83 11.69 -2.43
C THR A 353 34.48 10.40 -3.16
N LEU A 354 33.55 10.47 -4.10
CA LEU A 354 33.14 9.34 -4.95
C LEU A 354 34.12 9.17 -6.12
N SER A 355 34.51 7.92 -6.39
CA SER A 355 35.21 7.50 -7.59
C SER A 355 34.56 6.24 -8.17
N ASN A 356 34.43 6.17 -9.49
CA ASN A 356 33.91 4.97 -10.18
C ASN A 356 35.08 4.21 -10.82
N VAL A 357 35.12 2.89 -10.61
CA VAL A 357 36.15 2.00 -11.13
C VAL A 357 35.47 0.89 -11.93
N SER A 358 35.83 0.76 -13.21
CA SER A 358 35.38 -0.38 -14.02
C SER A 358 36.05 -1.67 -13.53
N LEU A 359 35.26 -2.72 -13.30
CA LEU A 359 35.73 -4.05 -12.91
C LEU A 359 35.51 -5.10 -14.00
N GLY A 360 34.81 -4.74 -15.07
CA GLY A 360 34.42 -5.61 -16.16
C GLY A 360 33.37 -4.97 -17.06
N GLN A 361 32.85 -5.73 -18.03
CA GLN A 361 31.86 -5.22 -18.99
C GLN A 361 30.52 -4.81 -18.33
N HIS A 362 30.09 -5.57 -17.32
CA HIS A 362 28.85 -5.33 -16.56
C HIS A 362 29.12 -5.17 -15.06
N GLN A 363 30.39 -4.92 -14.69
CA GLN A 363 30.81 -4.82 -13.30
C GLN A 363 31.55 -3.52 -13.07
N GLN A 364 31.19 -2.84 -11.97
CA GLN A 364 31.81 -1.59 -11.57
C GLN A 364 31.87 -1.48 -10.04
N ALA A 365 32.74 -0.62 -9.55
CA ALA A 365 32.82 -0.27 -8.13
C ALA A 365 32.64 1.23 -7.93
N PHE A 366 31.68 1.60 -7.09
CA PHE A 366 31.59 2.95 -6.55
C PHE A 366 32.38 2.99 -5.24
N VAL A 367 33.45 3.76 -5.20
CA VAL A 367 34.38 3.84 -4.07
C VAL A 367 34.32 5.23 -3.46
N PHE A 368 33.97 5.30 -2.18
CA PHE A 368 33.92 6.51 -1.38
C PHE A 368 35.16 6.55 -0.47
N LYS A 369 35.99 7.59 -0.60
CA LYS A 369 37.22 7.77 0.19
C LYS A 369 37.08 8.98 1.12
N GLY A 370 37.29 8.76 2.42
CA GLY A 370 37.31 9.80 3.46
C GLY A 370 38.71 10.35 3.74
N ASN A 371 38.78 11.37 4.62
CA ASN A 371 40.00 12.16 4.88
C ASN A 371 41.09 11.42 5.70
N ALA A 372 40.81 10.26 6.28
CA ALA A 372 41.72 9.50 7.15
C ALA A 372 42.02 8.07 6.65
N GLY A 373 41.84 7.81 5.35
CA GLY A 373 42.02 6.46 4.76
C GLY A 373 40.77 5.57 4.87
N ASP A 374 39.69 6.06 5.47
CA ASP A 374 38.38 5.40 5.47
C ASP A 374 37.89 5.19 4.03
N CYS A 375 37.38 3.99 3.76
CA CYS A 375 36.99 3.58 2.41
C CYS A 375 35.73 2.72 2.47
N ALA A 376 34.68 3.12 1.76
CA ALA A 376 33.50 2.28 1.57
C ALA A 376 33.33 2.01 0.08
N ALA A 377 32.93 0.80 -0.29
CA ALA A 377 32.74 0.44 -1.70
C ALA A 377 31.45 -0.33 -1.96
N PHE A 378 30.84 -0.05 -3.11
CA PHE A 378 29.69 -0.77 -3.65
C PHE A 378 30.15 -1.49 -4.92
N LEU A 379 30.31 -2.80 -4.84
CA LEU A 379 30.72 -3.65 -5.95
C LEU A 379 29.47 -4.15 -6.69
N VAL A 380 29.26 -3.66 -7.89
CA VAL A 380 28.03 -3.86 -8.68
C VAL A 380 28.26 -4.90 -9.77
N ASN A 381 27.31 -5.83 -9.91
CA ASN A 381 27.14 -6.64 -11.10
C ASN A 381 25.75 -6.38 -11.70
N SER A 382 25.70 -5.73 -12.85
CA SER A 382 24.46 -5.41 -13.55
C SER A 382 24.02 -6.50 -14.55
N ASP A 383 24.79 -7.60 -14.68
CA ASP A 383 24.38 -8.75 -15.50
C ASP A 383 23.20 -9.45 -14.82
N ARG A 384 22.08 -9.59 -15.55
CA ARG A 384 20.83 -10.17 -15.05
C ARG A 384 20.85 -11.70 -14.95
N LYS A 385 21.82 -12.36 -15.59
CA LYS A 385 21.84 -13.82 -15.77
C LYS A 385 23.09 -14.46 -15.18
N ARG A 386 24.23 -13.78 -15.19
CA ARG A 386 25.53 -14.40 -14.86
C ARG A 386 26.14 -13.81 -13.59
N SER A 387 26.67 -14.70 -12.76
CA SER A 387 27.58 -14.30 -11.69
C SER A 387 28.94 -13.92 -12.29
N ALA A 388 29.63 -12.97 -11.67
CA ALA A 388 30.96 -12.54 -12.07
C ALA A 388 31.95 -12.64 -10.91
N THR A 389 33.19 -13.03 -11.22
CA THR A 389 34.31 -12.93 -10.28
C THR A 389 35.16 -11.72 -10.66
N VAL A 390 35.27 -10.75 -9.74
CA VAL A 390 36.00 -9.50 -9.96
C VAL A 390 37.19 -9.40 -9.02
N ASN A 391 38.28 -8.78 -9.47
CA ASN A 391 39.41 -8.44 -8.62
C ASN A 391 39.30 -6.97 -8.20
N PHE A 392 39.24 -6.70 -6.90
CA PHE A 392 39.15 -5.35 -6.34
C PHE A 392 40.11 -5.22 -5.16
N HIS A 393 41.03 -4.26 -5.24
CA HIS A 393 42.08 -4.02 -4.22
C HIS A 393 42.88 -5.29 -3.85
N GLY A 394 43.19 -6.14 -4.83
CA GLY A 394 44.02 -7.35 -4.65
C GLY A 394 43.27 -8.55 -4.06
N ALA A 395 41.95 -8.47 -3.91
CA ALA A 395 41.09 -9.58 -3.46
C ALA A 395 40.03 -9.91 -4.52
N SER A 396 39.69 -11.20 -4.61
CA SER A 396 38.65 -11.69 -5.53
C SER A 396 37.28 -11.75 -4.86
N TYR A 397 36.26 -11.19 -5.52
CA TYR A 397 34.87 -11.19 -5.05
C TYR A 397 33.96 -11.85 -6.07
N VAL A 398 33.07 -12.72 -5.60
CA VAL A 398 32.02 -13.32 -6.43
C VAL A 398 30.73 -12.52 -6.25
N LEU A 399 30.29 -11.88 -7.33
CA LEU A 399 29.08 -11.07 -7.40
C LEU A 399 27.97 -11.87 -8.10
N PRO A 400 26.86 -12.22 -7.42
CA PRO A 400 25.67 -12.80 -8.05
C PRO A 400 25.10 -11.92 -9.18
N PRO A 401 24.24 -12.46 -10.06
CA PRO A 401 23.54 -11.66 -11.05
C PRO A 401 22.69 -10.57 -10.39
N LEU A 402 22.60 -9.41 -11.01
CA LEU A 402 21.83 -8.24 -10.55
C LEU A 402 22.00 -7.98 -9.06
N SER A 403 23.25 -7.81 -8.62
CA SER A 403 23.57 -7.67 -7.20
C SER A 403 24.61 -6.60 -6.91
N ILE A 404 24.56 -6.07 -5.69
CA ILE A 404 25.54 -5.14 -5.16
C ILE A 404 26.06 -5.67 -3.83
N SER A 405 27.38 -5.76 -3.69
CA SER A 405 28.05 -6.02 -2.43
C SER A 405 28.51 -4.72 -1.78
N ILE A 406 28.13 -4.48 -0.52
CA ILE A 406 28.56 -3.33 0.27
C ILE A 406 29.77 -3.74 1.12
N SER A 407 30.85 -2.98 0.99
CA SER A 407 32.12 -3.20 1.67
C SER A 407 32.42 -2.08 2.66
N LEU A 408 32.75 -2.45 3.90
CA LEU A 408 32.95 -1.53 5.03
C LEU A 408 34.23 -0.70 4.93
N ASP A 409 35.31 -1.33 4.48
CA ASP A 409 36.69 -0.82 4.46
C ASP A 409 37.33 -1.05 3.07
N CYS A 410 36.49 -1.16 2.03
CA CYS A 410 36.86 -1.60 0.69
C CYS A 410 37.51 -2.99 0.60
N LYS A 411 37.39 -3.81 1.65
CA LYS A 411 37.85 -5.22 1.69
C LYS A 411 36.78 -6.18 2.21
N THR A 412 36.13 -5.82 3.30
CA THR A 412 35.20 -6.67 4.06
C THR A 412 33.77 -6.44 3.57
N VAL A 413 33.23 -7.40 2.82
CA VAL A 413 31.82 -7.38 2.40
C VAL A 413 30.92 -7.70 3.59
N ILE A 414 30.04 -6.76 3.93
CA ILE A 414 29.11 -6.86 5.06
C ILE A 414 27.67 -7.13 4.63
N PHE A 415 27.33 -6.88 3.36
CA PHE A 415 26.00 -7.12 2.81
C PHE A 415 26.08 -7.39 1.29
N ASN A 416 25.18 -8.22 0.77
CA ASN A 416 24.95 -8.35 -0.67
C ASN A 416 23.46 -8.42 -0.96
N THR A 417 22.99 -7.63 -1.93
CA THR A 417 21.56 -7.44 -2.21
C THR A 417 20.86 -8.73 -2.67
N ALA A 418 21.56 -9.71 -3.23
CA ALA A 418 21.01 -10.98 -3.70
C ALA A 418 21.20 -12.15 -2.71
N LYS A 419 21.85 -11.93 -1.56
CA LYS A 419 22.10 -12.96 -0.54
C LYS A 419 21.21 -12.72 0.68
N VAL A 420 19.98 -13.21 0.62
CA VAL A 420 18.94 -13.00 1.65
C VAL A 420 19.21 -13.87 2.87
N SER A 421 19.70 -13.26 3.96
CA SER A 421 19.96 -13.98 5.22
C SER A 421 18.77 -13.98 6.19
N ALA A 422 17.82 -13.08 5.95
CA ALA A 422 16.57 -12.99 6.72
C ALA A 422 15.74 -14.26 6.56
N GLN A 423 15.01 -14.61 7.62
CA GLN A 423 14.04 -15.71 7.54
C GLN A 423 12.94 -15.38 6.53
N TYR A 424 12.28 -16.43 6.05
CA TYR A 424 11.05 -16.41 5.28
C TYR A 424 9.90 -16.79 6.22
N GLY A 425 8.72 -16.23 6.00
CA GLY A 425 7.51 -16.56 6.73
C GLY A 425 6.39 -16.94 5.77
N THR A 426 5.50 -17.85 6.19
CA THR A 426 4.27 -18.15 5.45
C THR A 426 3.07 -17.73 6.27
N ARG A 427 2.30 -16.79 5.70
CA ARG A 427 1.00 -16.38 6.21
C ARG A 427 -0.03 -17.47 5.94
N SER A 428 -0.90 -17.74 6.92
CA SER A 428 -1.99 -18.69 6.81
C SER A 428 -3.27 -18.07 7.34
N VAL A 429 -4.39 -18.38 6.69
CA VAL A 429 -5.73 -18.05 7.16
C VAL A 429 -6.20 -19.22 8.01
N VAL A 430 -6.56 -18.94 9.27
CA VAL A 430 -7.06 -19.94 10.22
C VAL A 430 -8.52 -19.65 10.48
N SER A 431 -9.40 -20.58 10.10
CA SER A 431 -10.82 -20.36 10.28
C SER A 431 -11.21 -20.40 11.74
N SER A 432 -11.83 -19.33 12.23
CA SER A 432 -12.22 -19.19 13.63
C SER A 432 -13.70 -19.51 13.83
N GLN A 433 -14.57 -18.93 12.99
CA GLN A 433 -16.01 -19.11 13.08
C GLN A 433 -16.63 -19.15 11.68
N LYS A 434 -17.36 -20.23 11.38
CA LYS A 434 -18.26 -20.27 10.21
C LYS A 434 -19.62 -19.66 10.59
N LEU A 435 -20.19 -18.90 9.67
CA LEU A 435 -21.50 -18.26 9.83
C LEU A 435 -22.57 -19.08 9.08
N ASP A 436 -22.67 -20.37 9.37
CA ASP A 436 -23.49 -21.35 8.63
C ASP A 436 -24.90 -21.60 9.23
N ALA A 437 -25.18 -21.02 10.39
CA ALA A 437 -26.49 -21.05 11.06
C ALA A 437 -27.54 -20.20 10.30
N ALA A 438 -28.33 -20.82 9.42
CA ALA A 438 -29.30 -20.13 8.58
C ALA A 438 -30.37 -19.36 9.36
N GLU A 439 -30.75 -19.83 10.56
CA GLU A 439 -31.69 -19.19 11.46
C GLU A 439 -31.18 -17.86 12.06
N LYS A 440 -29.87 -17.62 12.02
CA LYS A 440 -29.25 -16.36 12.45
C LYS A 440 -29.20 -15.31 11.35
N TRP A 441 -29.33 -15.72 10.10
CA TRP A 441 -29.31 -14.81 8.96
C TRP A 441 -30.68 -14.25 8.68
N GLN A 442 -30.72 -12.94 8.47
CA GLN A 442 -31.91 -12.26 8.00
C GLN A 442 -31.61 -11.47 6.73
N ILE A 443 -32.61 -11.35 5.87
CA ILE A 443 -32.51 -10.69 4.58
C ILE A 443 -33.47 -9.51 4.47
N TYR A 444 -33.06 -8.52 3.69
CA TYR A 444 -33.90 -7.43 3.23
C TYR A 444 -33.63 -7.23 1.74
N LYS A 445 -34.64 -7.43 0.90
CA LYS A 445 -34.51 -7.26 -0.54
C LYS A 445 -34.60 -5.77 -0.89
N GLU A 446 -33.59 -5.26 -1.58
CA GLU A 446 -33.56 -3.86 -2.00
C GLU A 446 -34.73 -3.58 -2.96
N ILE A 447 -35.34 -2.40 -2.80
CA ILE A 447 -36.49 -2.01 -3.61
C ILE A 447 -35.98 -1.47 -4.94
N VAL A 448 -36.47 -2.04 -6.04
CA VAL A 448 -36.23 -1.52 -7.40
C VAL A 448 -37.24 -0.38 -7.63
N PRO A 449 -36.79 0.87 -7.82
CA PRO A 449 -37.72 1.99 -8.00
C PRO A 449 -38.43 1.90 -9.36
N ASN A 450 -39.71 2.24 -9.39
CA ASN A 450 -40.43 2.45 -10.65
C ASN A 450 -40.25 3.88 -11.12
N PHE A 451 -40.57 4.12 -12.40
CA PHE A 451 -40.50 5.46 -12.99
C PHE A 451 -41.27 6.51 -12.17
N ALA A 452 -42.50 6.21 -11.73
CA ALA A 452 -43.33 7.14 -10.96
C ALA A 452 -42.73 7.52 -9.60
N ASP A 453 -42.03 6.57 -8.95
CA ASP A 453 -41.57 6.69 -7.57
C ASP A 453 -40.23 7.43 -7.44
N THR A 454 -39.49 7.60 -8.54
CA THR A 454 -38.20 8.30 -8.48
C THR A 454 -38.37 9.78 -8.11
N PRO A 455 -37.48 10.36 -7.28
CA PRO A 455 -37.64 11.73 -6.77
C PRO A 455 -37.34 12.81 -7.80
N SER A 456 -36.69 12.47 -8.92
CA SER A 456 -36.22 13.46 -9.89
C SER A 456 -36.37 12.97 -11.32
N ARG A 457 -36.50 13.91 -12.27
CA ARG A 457 -36.63 13.66 -13.71
C ARG A 457 -35.62 14.50 -14.49
N ALA A 458 -35.15 13.98 -15.62
CA ALA A 458 -34.31 14.69 -16.57
C ALA A 458 -34.75 14.36 -18.01
N SER A 459 -34.64 15.33 -18.92
CA SER A 459 -34.98 15.16 -20.34
C SER A 459 -33.93 14.37 -21.15
N SER A 460 -32.89 13.87 -20.47
CA SER A 460 -31.82 13.04 -21.02
C SER A 460 -31.15 12.29 -19.87
N LEU A 461 -30.34 11.27 -20.19
CA LEU A 461 -29.57 10.51 -19.19
C LEU A 461 -28.54 11.39 -18.45
N PRO A 462 -28.71 11.67 -17.14
CA PRO A 462 -27.73 12.42 -16.37
C PRO A 462 -26.44 11.58 -16.20
N GLU A 463 -25.27 12.21 -16.24
CA GLU A 463 -24.01 11.50 -15.94
C GLU A 463 -23.89 11.23 -14.43
N GLN A 464 -23.23 10.13 -14.07
CA GLN A 464 -23.29 9.60 -12.72
C GLN A 464 -22.44 10.35 -11.70
N MET A 465 -21.28 10.87 -12.08
CA MET A 465 -20.35 11.51 -11.13
C MET A 465 -20.97 12.78 -10.55
N GLY A 466 -21.39 13.73 -11.39
CA GLY A 466 -21.99 14.98 -10.94
C GLY A 466 -23.40 14.81 -10.36
N THR A 467 -24.11 13.74 -10.71
CA THR A 467 -25.42 13.43 -10.11
C THR A 467 -25.29 12.83 -8.71
N THR A 468 -24.40 11.85 -8.53
CA THR A 468 -24.21 11.18 -7.22
C THR A 468 -23.36 12.00 -6.27
N LYS A 469 -22.46 12.84 -6.79
CA LYS A 469 -21.51 13.65 -6.02
C LYS A 469 -20.71 12.82 -5.00
N ASP A 470 -20.35 11.60 -5.38
CA ASP A 470 -19.68 10.60 -4.52
C ASP A 470 -20.45 10.20 -3.25
N ALA A 471 -21.73 10.57 -3.13
CA ALA A 471 -22.57 10.23 -1.99
C ALA A 471 -22.89 8.72 -1.93
N SER A 472 -22.96 8.07 -3.10
CA SER A 472 -23.17 6.64 -3.26
C SER A 472 -22.51 6.14 -4.54
N ASP A 473 -22.13 4.87 -4.57
CA ASP A 473 -21.68 4.20 -5.80
C ASP A 473 -22.85 3.97 -6.78
N TYR A 474 -24.10 4.05 -6.31
CA TYR A 474 -25.28 3.62 -7.03
C TYR A 474 -26.10 4.79 -7.60
N LEU A 475 -26.51 4.68 -8.87
CA LEU A 475 -27.46 5.59 -9.50
C LEU A 475 -28.50 4.80 -10.31
N TRP A 476 -29.76 4.96 -9.94
CA TRP A 476 -30.89 4.40 -10.66
C TRP A 476 -31.30 5.31 -11.82
N TYR A 477 -31.63 4.68 -12.95
CA TYR A 477 -32.28 5.28 -14.11
C TYR A 477 -33.55 4.49 -14.40
N THR A 478 -34.68 5.16 -14.55
CA THR A 478 -35.98 4.55 -14.77
C THR A 478 -36.65 5.20 -15.99
N TYR A 479 -37.32 4.40 -16.79
CA TYR A 479 -38.06 4.85 -17.96
C TYR A 479 -39.30 3.99 -18.14
N SER A 480 -40.44 4.64 -18.35
CA SER A 480 -41.73 3.98 -18.60
C SER A 480 -42.21 4.35 -19.99
N PHE A 481 -42.65 3.36 -20.77
CA PHE A 481 -43.18 3.59 -22.11
C PHE A 481 -44.27 2.58 -22.47
N GLU A 482 -45.11 2.96 -23.42
CA GLU A 482 -46.15 2.09 -23.99
C GLU A 482 -45.59 1.27 -25.15
N HIS A 483 -45.70 -0.06 -25.06
CA HIS A 483 -45.35 -0.98 -26.14
C HIS A 483 -46.61 -1.51 -26.80
N LYS A 484 -46.79 -1.20 -28.09
CA LYS A 484 -47.95 -1.61 -28.91
C LYS A 484 -47.48 -2.50 -30.06
N SER A 485 -46.99 -3.69 -29.74
CA SER A 485 -46.58 -4.68 -30.76
C SER A 485 -46.92 -6.10 -30.30
N THR A 486 -47.18 -6.99 -31.26
CA THR A 486 -47.30 -8.44 -31.02
C THR A 486 -45.95 -9.12 -30.81
N ASP A 487 -44.86 -8.43 -31.14
CA ASP A 487 -43.51 -8.91 -30.91
C ASP A 487 -43.07 -8.63 -29.47
N ALA A 488 -43.02 -9.68 -28.67
CA ALA A 488 -42.62 -9.62 -27.27
C ALA A 488 -41.09 -9.60 -27.10
N GLN A 489 -40.31 -10.00 -28.11
CA GLN A 489 -38.85 -10.07 -27.98
C GLN A 489 -38.21 -8.80 -28.55
N SER A 490 -37.24 -8.25 -27.84
CA SER A 490 -36.48 -7.10 -28.30
C SER A 490 -35.06 -7.17 -27.73
N ALA A 491 -34.14 -6.42 -28.33
CA ALA A 491 -32.80 -6.25 -27.82
C ALA A 491 -32.64 -4.85 -27.24
N ILE A 492 -32.17 -4.74 -26.00
CA ILE A 492 -31.75 -3.46 -25.41
C ILE A 492 -30.23 -3.30 -25.54
N ASN A 493 -29.80 -2.14 -26.01
CA ASN A 493 -28.41 -1.73 -26.01
C ASN A 493 -28.20 -0.56 -25.06
N ILE A 494 -27.17 -0.66 -24.21
CA ILE A 494 -26.87 0.31 -23.16
C ILE A 494 -25.41 0.67 -23.29
N PHE A 495 -25.14 1.92 -23.62
CA PHE A 495 -23.81 2.50 -23.66
C PHE A 495 -23.50 3.17 -22.32
N SER A 496 -22.45 2.71 -21.62
CA SER A 496 -22.05 3.27 -20.31
C SER A 496 -20.55 3.56 -20.26
N LEU A 497 -20.19 4.64 -19.58
CA LEU A 497 -18.82 5.02 -19.22
C LEU A 497 -18.52 4.49 -17.82
N GLY A 498 -18.42 3.16 -17.72
CA GLY A 498 -18.12 2.48 -16.45
C GLY A 498 -19.35 2.22 -15.55
N HIS A 499 -19.16 1.61 -14.37
CA HIS A 499 -18.26 0.45 -14.21
C HIS A 499 -19.07 -0.86 -14.25
N VAL A 500 -20.28 -0.86 -13.65
CA VAL A 500 -21.24 -1.98 -13.71
C VAL A 500 -22.63 -1.44 -14.01
N VAL A 501 -23.42 -2.17 -14.79
CA VAL A 501 -24.85 -1.89 -14.99
C VAL A 501 -25.66 -3.15 -14.73
N HIS A 502 -26.71 -3.01 -13.92
CA HIS A 502 -27.75 -4.03 -13.73
C HIS A 502 -29.02 -3.60 -14.45
N THR A 503 -29.65 -4.53 -15.15
CA THR A 503 -30.84 -4.27 -15.97
C THR A 503 -32.05 -5.00 -15.41
N PHE A 504 -33.14 -4.24 -15.21
CA PHE A 504 -34.44 -4.73 -14.80
C PHE A 504 -35.50 -4.30 -15.80
N ILE A 505 -36.37 -5.23 -16.18
CA ILE A 505 -37.52 -4.98 -17.05
C ILE A 505 -38.76 -5.44 -16.29
N ASN A 506 -39.72 -4.52 -16.08
CA ASN A 506 -40.94 -4.79 -15.31
C ASN A 506 -40.65 -5.42 -13.93
N ASN A 507 -39.62 -4.90 -13.24
CA ASN A 507 -39.11 -5.39 -11.95
C ASN A 507 -38.52 -6.81 -11.95
N ILE A 508 -38.33 -7.41 -13.13
CA ILE A 508 -37.63 -8.68 -13.31
C ILE A 508 -36.17 -8.39 -13.65
N TYR A 509 -35.25 -8.98 -12.88
CA TYR A 509 -33.82 -8.89 -13.16
C TYR A 509 -33.48 -9.70 -14.42
N ILE A 510 -32.93 -9.02 -15.43
CA ILE A 510 -32.57 -9.65 -16.72
C ILE A 510 -31.10 -10.06 -16.74
N GLY A 511 -30.22 -9.27 -16.11
CA GLY A 511 -28.80 -9.58 -16.07
C GLY A 511 -27.92 -8.41 -15.66
N ARG A 512 -26.60 -8.67 -15.67
CA ARG A 512 -25.54 -7.69 -15.40
C ARG A 512 -24.53 -7.68 -16.53
N ILE A 513 -23.78 -6.59 -16.63
CA ILE A 513 -22.57 -6.49 -17.47
C ILE A 513 -21.49 -5.76 -16.70
N ARG A 514 -20.25 -6.04 -17.07
CA ARG A 514 -19.06 -5.39 -16.56
C ARG A 514 -18.19 -4.96 -17.73
N PHE A 515 -17.50 -3.84 -17.57
CA PHE A 515 -16.48 -3.42 -18.51
C PHE A 515 -15.22 -4.30 -18.37
N PHE A 516 -14.65 -4.73 -19.50
CA PHE A 516 -13.42 -5.53 -19.56
C PHE A 516 -12.50 -4.99 -20.65
N THR A 517 -11.28 -4.59 -20.30
CA THR A 517 -10.18 -4.42 -21.26
C THR A 517 -9.10 -5.45 -21.00
N PHE A 518 -9.00 -6.47 -21.87
CA PHE A 518 -7.79 -7.30 -22.02
C PHE A 518 -6.87 -6.49 -22.91
N LEU A 519 -5.92 -5.74 -22.35
CA LEU A 519 -4.68 -5.51 -23.08
C LEU A 519 -3.76 -6.70 -22.78
N HIS A 520 -3.95 -7.77 -23.55
CA HIS A 520 -2.91 -8.78 -23.70
C HIS A 520 -1.67 -8.07 -24.28
N SER A 521 -0.57 -8.12 -23.54
CA SER A 521 0.78 -7.78 -24.00
C SER A 521 1.03 -6.32 -24.40
N THR A 522 0.87 -5.37 -23.48
CA THR A 522 1.83 -4.30 -23.13
C THR A 522 1.15 -3.32 -22.17
N PHE A 523 1.89 -2.88 -21.15
CA PHE A 523 1.54 -1.88 -20.15
C PHE A 523 0.55 -0.80 -20.64
N VAL A 524 -0.72 -0.87 -20.20
CA VAL A 524 -1.63 0.29 -20.17
C VAL A 524 -2.49 0.22 -18.89
N VAL A 525 -1.85 0.49 -17.76
CA VAL A 525 -2.45 1.31 -16.71
C VAL A 525 -1.82 2.67 -16.94
N PHE A 526 -2.62 3.68 -17.24
CA PHE A 526 -2.18 5.03 -17.57
C PHE A 526 -1.45 5.64 -16.37
N CYS A 527 -0.15 5.38 -16.26
CA CYS A 527 0.80 6.03 -15.37
C CYS A 527 1.63 6.94 -16.31
N PRO A 528 1.54 8.27 -16.25
CA PRO A 528 2.17 9.09 -17.26
C PRO A 528 3.65 9.27 -16.90
N THR A 529 4.49 8.26 -17.11
CA THR A 529 5.94 8.47 -17.19
C THR A 529 6.45 7.98 -18.53
N GLY A 530 6.67 8.91 -19.45
CA GLY A 530 7.54 8.74 -20.61
C GLY A 530 6.90 8.16 -21.87
N ASN A 531 6.73 9.04 -22.86
CA ASN A 531 6.77 8.82 -24.32
C ASN A 531 6.20 7.51 -24.90
N ALA A 532 4.94 7.56 -25.34
CA ALA A 532 4.48 6.84 -26.53
C ALA A 532 3.29 7.58 -27.17
N HIS A 533 3.45 7.97 -28.43
CA HIS A 533 2.40 8.55 -29.26
C HIS A 533 1.33 7.51 -29.63
N GLY A 534 0.04 7.86 -29.52
CA GLY A 534 -1.02 7.29 -30.37
C GLY A 534 -2.09 6.38 -29.74
N ASN A 535 -3.29 6.95 -29.68
CA ASN A 535 -4.67 6.41 -29.64
C ASN A 535 -5.26 5.77 -28.34
N PRO A 536 -6.37 6.33 -27.78
CA PRO A 536 -7.04 5.87 -26.56
C PRO A 536 -8.11 4.80 -26.87
N GLY A 537 -7.74 3.53 -26.78
CA GLY A 537 -8.65 2.41 -27.09
C GLY A 537 -9.58 2.01 -25.95
N ALA A 538 -10.80 2.55 -25.96
CA ALA A 538 -12.04 2.15 -25.26
C ALA A 538 -12.01 2.09 -23.72
N LYS A 539 -12.76 3.00 -23.06
CA LYS A 539 -13.19 2.95 -21.63
C LYS A 539 -14.72 2.77 -21.50
N ASN A 540 -15.35 2.24 -22.54
CA ASN A 540 -16.79 2.26 -22.75
C ASN A 540 -17.30 0.86 -23.10
N PHE A 541 -18.51 0.50 -22.67
CA PHE A 541 -19.16 -0.73 -23.13
C PHE A 541 -20.54 -0.45 -23.67
N SER A 542 -20.93 -1.27 -24.63
CA SER A 542 -22.30 -1.39 -25.13
C SER A 542 -22.85 -2.75 -24.72
N LEU A 543 -24.00 -2.75 -24.05
CA LEU A 543 -24.81 -3.93 -23.83
C LEU A 543 -25.50 -4.36 -25.13
N ASN A 544 -25.72 -5.65 -25.32
CA ASN A 544 -26.82 -6.14 -26.13
C ASN A 544 -27.48 -7.31 -25.37
N GLN A 545 -28.70 -7.10 -24.87
CA GLN A 545 -29.44 -8.08 -24.06
C GLN A 545 -30.82 -8.30 -24.68
N GLN A 546 -31.22 -9.56 -24.80
CA GLN A 546 -32.59 -9.90 -25.16
C GLN A 546 -33.50 -9.61 -23.96
N ILE A 547 -34.59 -8.89 -24.22
CA ILE A 547 -35.60 -8.49 -23.26
C ILE A 547 -36.98 -8.91 -23.77
N SER A 548 -37.87 -9.20 -22.82
CA SER A 548 -39.26 -9.51 -23.10
C SER A 548 -40.14 -8.33 -22.69
N LEU A 549 -40.84 -7.74 -23.65
CA LEU A 549 -41.76 -6.64 -23.47
C LEU A 549 -43.20 -7.16 -23.46
N SER A 550 -43.99 -6.66 -22.51
CA SER A 550 -45.43 -6.93 -22.43
C SER A 550 -46.19 -5.96 -23.32
N ASN A 551 -47.38 -6.33 -23.80
CA ASN A 551 -48.27 -5.37 -24.45
C ASN A 551 -48.80 -4.36 -23.41
N GLY A 552 -48.70 -3.06 -23.69
CA GLY A 552 -49.02 -1.98 -22.74
C GLY A 552 -47.78 -1.36 -22.09
N THR A 553 -47.93 -0.87 -20.86
CA THR A 553 -46.87 -0.15 -20.15
C THR A 553 -45.71 -1.09 -19.76
N ASN A 554 -44.48 -0.71 -20.12
CA ASN A 554 -43.26 -1.38 -19.70
C ASN A 554 -42.35 -0.41 -18.96
N ASN A 555 -41.68 -0.93 -17.93
CA ASN A 555 -40.70 -0.19 -17.13
C ASN A 555 -39.30 -0.76 -17.38
N ILE A 556 -38.37 0.11 -17.74
CA ILE A 556 -36.94 -0.15 -17.80
C ILE A 556 -36.31 0.52 -16.59
N THR A 557 -35.67 -0.28 -15.74
CA THR A 557 -34.92 0.21 -14.60
C THR A 557 -33.49 -0.27 -14.70
N LEU A 558 -32.55 0.67 -14.72
CA LEU A 558 -31.11 0.44 -14.85
C LEU A 558 -30.42 0.93 -13.58
N LEU A 559 -29.60 0.10 -12.97
CA LEU A 559 -28.73 0.49 -11.85
C LEU A 559 -27.31 0.62 -12.37
N SER A 560 -26.80 1.83 -12.43
CA SER A 560 -25.39 2.11 -12.74
C SER A 560 -24.58 2.15 -11.45
N VAL A 561 -23.42 1.50 -11.44
CA VAL A 561 -22.57 1.37 -10.25
C VAL A 561 -21.15 1.80 -10.57
N MET A 562 -20.64 2.78 -9.82
CA MET A 562 -19.23 3.14 -9.79
C MET A 562 -18.47 2.23 -8.82
N VAL A 563 -17.16 2.14 -9.02
CA VAL A 563 -16.26 1.32 -8.19
C VAL A 563 -15.05 2.19 -7.89
N GLY A 564 -15.29 3.30 -7.19
CA GLY A 564 -14.33 4.39 -6.98
C GLY A 564 -14.28 5.39 -8.14
N LEU A 565 -13.79 6.60 -7.83
CA LEU A 565 -13.55 7.69 -8.77
C LEU A 565 -12.16 7.59 -9.41
N PRO A 566 -11.95 8.15 -10.62
CA PRO A 566 -10.62 8.21 -11.23
C PRO A 566 -9.67 9.06 -10.39
N ASP A 567 -8.39 8.71 -10.34
CA ASP A 567 -7.39 9.32 -9.44
C ASP A 567 -6.21 10.00 -10.15
N SER A 568 -6.11 9.85 -11.47
CA SER A 568 -4.95 10.26 -12.24
C SER A 568 -5.31 10.87 -13.61
N GLY A 569 -4.35 11.59 -14.18
CA GLY A 569 -4.46 12.25 -15.48
C GLY A 569 -4.89 13.72 -15.41
N ALA A 570 -4.75 14.42 -16.55
CA ALA A 570 -5.19 15.81 -16.70
C ALA A 570 -6.71 15.92 -16.87
N TYR A 571 -7.27 17.07 -16.49
CA TYR A 571 -8.71 17.37 -16.59
C TYR A 571 -9.61 16.37 -15.86
N LEU A 572 -9.22 16.01 -14.63
CA LEU A 572 -9.98 15.11 -13.75
C LEU A 572 -11.40 15.64 -13.47
N GLU A 573 -11.57 16.96 -13.41
CA GLU A 573 -12.86 17.64 -13.25
C GLU A 573 -13.80 17.47 -14.45
N ARG A 574 -13.30 16.97 -15.59
CA ARG A 574 -14.11 16.75 -16.81
C ARG A 574 -14.42 15.28 -17.05
N ARG A 575 -13.96 14.39 -16.17
CA ARG A 575 -14.25 12.96 -16.27
C ARG A 575 -15.70 12.74 -15.83
N VAL A 576 -16.38 11.87 -16.56
CA VAL A 576 -17.77 11.50 -16.30
C VAL A 576 -17.88 9.99 -16.31
N ALA A 577 -18.87 9.46 -15.58
CA ALA A 577 -19.18 8.04 -15.55
C ALA A 577 -20.68 7.78 -15.74
N GLY A 578 -21.06 6.52 -15.83
CA GLY A 578 -22.46 6.07 -15.89
C GLY A 578 -23.03 6.01 -17.30
N ILE A 579 -24.35 5.85 -17.38
CA ILE A 579 -25.05 5.53 -18.62
C ILE A 579 -25.13 6.76 -19.53
N ARG A 580 -24.72 6.59 -20.78
CA ARG A 580 -24.64 7.67 -21.79
C ARG A 580 -25.52 7.41 -23.01
N GLY A 581 -26.01 6.19 -23.21
CA GLY A 581 -26.99 5.91 -24.24
C GLY A 581 -27.78 4.64 -23.98
N VAL A 582 -29.05 4.63 -24.41
CA VAL A 582 -29.92 3.45 -24.35
C VAL A 582 -30.72 3.38 -25.64
N THR A 583 -30.66 2.25 -26.34
CA THR A 583 -31.47 1.99 -27.53
C THR A 583 -32.19 0.65 -27.41
N ILE A 584 -33.34 0.53 -28.08
CA ILE A 584 -34.12 -0.71 -28.17
C ILE A 584 -34.30 -1.07 -29.64
N GLN A 585 -34.12 -2.34 -29.96
CA GLN A 585 -34.32 -2.88 -31.30
C GLN A 585 -35.31 -4.04 -31.23
N GLY A 586 -36.45 -3.93 -31.92
CA GLY A 586 -37.38 -5.05 -32.10
C GLY A 586 -36.85 -6.10 -33.09
N THR A 587 -37.54 -7.23 -33.26
CA THR A 587 -37.08 -8.29 -34.19
C THR A 587 -37.32 -7.96 -35.67
N GLY A 588 -38.12 -6.93 -35.98
CA GLY A 588 -38.31 -6.42 -37.34
C GLY A 588 -37.12 -5.60 -37.88
N GLN A 589 -37.01 -5.43 -39.20
CA GLN A 589 -35.92 -4.67 -39.87
C GLN A 589 -35.96 -3.14 -39.66
N GLY A 590 -36.64 -2.65 -38.62
CA GLY A 590 -36.69 -1.22 -38.30
C GLY A 590 -35.37 -0.71 -37.67
N PRO A 591 -35.10 0.59 -37.75
CA PRO A 591 -33.95 1.18 -37.05
C PRO A 591 -34.13 1.06 -35.53
N PRO A 592 -33.04 0.93 -34.75
CA PRO A 592 -33.09 0.98 -33.29
C PRO A 592 -33.73 2.28 -32.80
N GLN A 593 -34.67 2.17 -31.87
CA GLN A 593 -35.27 3.31 -31.17
C GLN A 593 -34.29 3.83 -30.13
N ASP A 594 -33.87 5.09 -30.25
CA ASP A 594 -33.02 5.75 -29.25
C ASP A 594 -33.88 6.35 -28.12
N LEU A 595 -33.60 5.94 -26.89
CA LEU A 595 -34.28 6.40 -25.67
C LEU A 595 -33.43 7.40 -24.88
N SER A 596 -32.20 7.69 -25.32
CA SER A 596 -31.22 8.45 -24.55
C SER A 596 -31.66 9.88 -24.23
N ASN A 597 -32.45 10.49 -25.13
CA ASN A 597 -33.00 11.84 -25.02
C ASN A 597 -34.50 11.87 -24.66
N SER A 598 -34.97 10.84 -23.96
CA SER A 598 -36.32 10.79 -23.39
C SER A 598 -36.35 11.29 -21.94
N VAL A 599 -37.54 11.43 -21.36
CA VAL A 599 -37.68 11.80 -19.95
C VAL A 599 -37.37 10.58 -19.06
N TRP A 600 -36.22 10.59 -18.39
CA TRP A 600 -35.80 9.56 -17.46
C TRP A 600 -36.04 10.00 -16.02
N GLY A 601 -36.48 9.08 -15.18
CA GLY A 601 -36.46 9.22 -13.72
C GLY A 601 -35.17 8.71 -13.14
N TYR A 602 -34.65 9.35 -12.10
CA TYR A 602 -33.40 8.92 -11.46
C TYR A 602 -33.43 9.06 -9.94
N GLN A 603 -32.63 8.22 -9.27
CA GLN A 603 -32.48 8.19 -7.82
C GLN A 603 -31.03 7.86 -7.44
N VAL A 604 -30.42 8.70 -6.60
CA VAL A 604 -29.07 8.47 -6.07
C VAL A 604 -29.15 7.49 -4.88
N GLY A 605 -28.31 6.47 -4.89
CA GLY A 605 -28.17 5.52 -3.80
C GLY A 605 -29.24 4.44 -3.71
N LEU A 606 -28.99 3.51 -2.79
CA LEU A 606 -29.94 2.47 -2.40
C LEU A 606 -30.78 2.92 -1.19
N LEU A 607 -32.02 2.43 -1.07
CA LEU A 607 -32.86 2.72 0.10
C LEU A 607 -32.21 2.16 1.38
N GLY A 608 -31.55 1.01 1.31
CA GLY A 608 -30.78 0.49 2.44
C GLY A 608 -29.64 1.42 2.90
N GLU A 609 -29.01 2.15 1.97
CA GLU A 609 -28.00 3.17 2.31
C GLU A 609 -28.64 4.39 2.96
N GLU A 610 -29.74 4.89 2.40
CA GLU A 610 -30.49 6.05 2.91
C GLU A 610 -30.98 5.80 4.34
N LEU A 611 -31.54 4.61 4.60
CA LEU A 611 -32.01 4.21 5.93
C LEU A 611 -30.89 3.83 6.89
N GLN A 612 -29.66 3.69 6.37
CA GLN A 612 -28.45 3.27 7.09
C GLN A 612 -28.62 1.91 7.79
N ILE A 613 -29.21 0.93 7.10
CA ILE A 613 -29.61 -0.36 7.71
C ILE A 613 -28.44 -1.22 8.20
N TYR A 614 -27.22 -0.84 7.83
CA TYR A 614 -25.96 -1.38 8.35
C TYR A 614 -25.62 -0.94 9.78
N THR A 615 -26.37 0.00 10.37
CA THR A 615 -26.28 0.40 11.78
C THR A 615 -27.39 -0.27 12.61
N TYR A 616 -27.21 -0.38 13.94
CA TYR A 616 -28.27 -0.91 14.81
C TYR A 616 -29.58 -0.10 14.71
N GLN A 617 -29.49 1.23 14.65
CA GLN A 617 -30.64 2.13 14.57
C GLN A 617 -31.33 2.10 13.19
N GLY A 618 -30.55 2.03 12.11
CA GLY A 618 -31.11 1.90 10.76
C GLY A 618 -31.72 0.53 10.53
N SER A 619 -31.11 -0.53 11.07
CA SER A 619 -31.60 -1.91 10.91
C SER A 619 -33.02 -2.09 11.43
N SER A 620 -33.45 -1.34 12.46
CA SER A 620 -34.83 -1.38 12.97
C SER A 620 -35.86 -0.67 12.09
N LYS A 621 -35.44 0.08 11.06
CA LYS A 621 -36.35 0.81 10.17
C LYS A 621 -36.96 -0.05 9.07
N VAL A 622 -36.47 -1.28 8.88
CA VAL A 622 -36.94 -2.21 7.84
C VAL A 622 -37.39 -3.53 8.44
N GLN A 623 -38.30 -4.21 7.74
CA GLN A 623 -38.75 -5.55 8.11
C GLN A 623 -37.82 -6.58 7.49
N TRP A 624 -37.06 -7.27 8.34
CA TRP A 624 -36.16 -8.34 7.93
C TRP A 624 -36.90 -9.67 7.89
N SER A 625 -36.62 -10.49 6.88
CA SER A 625 -37.19 -11.84 6.75
C SER A 625 -36.12 -12.92 6.87
N SER A 626 -36.54 -14.16 7.13
CA SER A 626 -35.63 -15.32 7.13
C SER A 626 -35.08 -15.57 5.73
N ILE A 627 -33.89 -16.16 5.64
CA ILE A 627 -33.30 -16.52 4.35
C ILE A 627 -34.12 -17.61 3.65
N VAL A 628 -34.66 -17.31 2.47
CA VAL A 628 -35.43 -18.27 1.65
C VAL A 628 -34.66 -18.65 0.39
N SER A 629 -34.07 -17.68 -0.30
CA SER A 629 -33.25 -17.87 -1.49
C SER A 629 -32.28 -16.70 -1.70
N SER A 630 -31.21 -16.93 -2.49
CA SER A 630 -30.30 -15.86 -2.92
C SER A 630 -30.88 -15.12 -4.11
N SER A 631 -31.00 -13.80 -4.02
CA SER A 631 -31.36 -12.92 -5.14
C SER A 631 -30.38 -11.73 -5.26
N PRO A 632 -30.24 -11.13 -6.46
CA PRO A 632 -29.50 -9.88 -6.62
C PRO A 632 -30.09 -8.74 -5.79
N LEU A 633 -29.25 -7.78 -5.44
CA LEU A 633 -29.58 -6.61 -4.61
C LEU A 633 -30.29 -7.00 -3.31
N THR A 634 -29.60 -7.80 -2.51
CA THR A 634 -30.10 -8.26 -1.20
C THR A 634 -29.17 -7.82 -0.09
N TRP A 635 -29.74 -7.23 0.96
CA TRP A 635 -29.03 -7.00 2.20
C TRP A 635 -29.12 -8.22 3.09
N TYR A 636 -27.99 -8.61 3.66
CA TYR A 636 -27.89 -9.68 4.65
C TYR A 636 -27.43 -9.09 5.97
N LYS A 637 -27.99 -9.60 7.07
CA LYS A 637 -27.44 -9.34 8.40
C LYS A 637 -27.36 -10.60 9.25
N THR A 638 -26.38 -10.61 10.15
CA THR A 638 -26.20 -11.63 11.18
C THR A 638 -25.40 -11.05 12.35
N THR A 639 -25.14 -11.87 13.37
CA THR A 639 -24.27 -11.50 14.48
C THR A 639 -23.22 -12.58 14.74
N PHE A 640 -22.05 -12.16 15.24
CA PHE A 640 -20.94 -13.06 15.60
C PHE A 640 -20.13 -12.52 16.78
N ASP A 641 -19.35 -13.38 17.42
CA ASP A 641 -18.48 -13.02 18.53
C ASP A 641 -17.05 -12.83 18.04
N ALA A 642 -16.28 -11.96 18.69
CA ALA A 642 -14.90 -11.72 18.25
C ALA A 642 -14.05 -13.00 18.41
N PRO A 643 -13.22 -13.37 17.41
CA PRO A 643 -12.24 -14.44 17.58
C PRO A 643 -11.33 -14.19 18.79
N GLN A 644 -10.88 -15.25 19.45
CA GLN A 644 -9.97 -15.11 20.59
C GLN A 644 -8.55 -14.65 20.16
N GLY A 645 -7.78 -14.14 21.12
CA GLY A 645 -6.39 -13.71 20.91
C GLY A 645 -6.24 -12.39 20.15
N ASP A 646 -5.01 -12.09 19.73
CA ASP A 646 -4.62 -10.81 19.14
C ASP A 646 -4.30 -10.89 17.63
N ASP A 647 -4.38 -12.08 17.03
CA ASP A 647 -4.14 -12.28 15.59
C ASP A 647 -5.10 -11.42 14.76
N PRO A 648 -4.67 -10.81 13.62
CA PRO A 648 -5.57 -9.99 12.81
C PRO A 648 -6.79 -10.76 12.31
N VAL A 649 -7.94 -10.09 12.21
CA VAL A 649 -9.22 -10.69 11.81
C VAL A 649 -9.56 -10.34 10.37
N VAL A 650 -10.10 -11.31 9.64
CA VAL A 650 -10.61 -11.12 8.28
C VAL A 650 -11.99 -11.74 8.13
N LEU A 651 -12.79 -11.14 7.27
CA LEU A 651 -14.04 -11.70 6.77
C LEU A 651 -13.77 -12.39 5.43
N ASN A 652 -14.02 -13.69 5.37
CA ASN A 652 -13.90 -14.46 4.15
C ASN A 652 -15.21 -14.40 3.36
N LEU A 653 -15.16 -13.71 2.22
CA LEU A 653 -16.28 -13.48 1.32
C LEU A 653 -16.12 -14.22 -0.02
N ALA A 654 -15.34 -15.31 -0.05
CA ALA A 654 -15.11 -16.09 -1.28
C ALA A 654 -16.41 -16.63 -1.91
N SER A 655 -17.42 -16.92 -1.08
CA SER A 655 -18.74 -17.41 -1.52
C SER A 655 -19.70 -16.32 -2.01
N MET A 656 -19.27 -15.05 -1.96
CA MET A 656 -20.11 -13.89 -2.27
C MET A 656 -19.79 -13.30 -3.65
N GLY A 657 -20.64 -12.38 -4.10
CA GLY A 657 -20.58 -11.81 -5.45
C GLY A 657 -19.81 -10.48 -5.48
N LYS A 658 -20.53 -9.39 -5.27
CA LYS A 658 -20.01 -8.01 -5.19
C LYS A 658 -20.86 -7.21 -4.22
N GLY A 659 -20.25 -6.28 -3.50
CA GLY A 659 -20.97 -5.27 -2.74
C GLY A 659 -20.09 -4.54 -1.75
N GLU A 660 -20.65 -4.22 -0.59
CA GLU A 660 -19.96 -3.58 0.53
C GLU A 660 -20.38 -4.27 1.84
N ALA A 661 -19.47 -4.30 2.81
CA ALA A 661 -19.70 -4.93 4.11
C ALA A 661 -19.41 -3.97 5.26
N TRP A 662 -20.17 -4.11 6.34
CA TRP A 662 -20.07 -3.31 7.55
C TRP A 662 -20.01 -4.20 8.79
N ILE A 663 -19.18 -3.77 9.74
CA ILE A 663 -19.07 -4.36 11.08
C ILE A 663 -19.43 -3.27 12.08
N ASN A 664 -20.49 -3.49 12.86
CA ASN A 664 -20.98 -2.52 13.85
C ASN A 664 -21.23 -1.11 13.27
N GLY A 665 -21.69 -1.03 12.02
CA GLY A 665 -21.93 0.22 11.29
C GLY A 665 -20.69 0.84 10.65
N GLN A 666 -19.48 0.30 10.88
CA GLN A 666 -18.25 0.74 10.22
C GLN A 666 -18.03 -0.04 8.93
N SER A 667 -17.85 0.65 7.81
CA SER A 667 -17.59 -0.04 6.54
C SER A 667 -16.17 -0.60 6.50
N ILE A 668 -16.06 -1.89 6.23
CA ILE A 668 -14.77 -2.56 5.98
C ILE A 668 -14.35 -2.48 4.50
N GLY A 669 -15.20 -1.88 3.67
CA GLY A 669 -14.94 -1.60 2.26
C GLY A 669 -15.70 -2.49 1.29
N ARG A 670 -15.47 -2.23 0.00
CA ARG A 670 -16.09 -2.97 -1.10
C ARG A 670 -15.57 -4.40 -1.15
N TYR A 671 -16.38 -5.36 -1.57
CA TYR A 671 -15.93 -6.69 -1.94
C TYR A 671 -16.34 -7.03 -3.36
N TRP A 672 -15.50 -7.82 -4.05
CA TRP A 672 -15.79 -8.27 -5.41
C TRP A 672 -15.17 -9.64 -5.72
N SER A 673 -15.51 -10.63 -4.90
CA SER A 673 -14.97 -12.00 -5.01
C SER A 673 -15.35 -12.71 -6.31
N SER A 674 -16.46 -12.31 -6.94
CA SER A 674 -16.87 -12.89 -8.22
C SER A 674 -16.11 -12.34 -9.44
N PHE A 675 -15.16 -11.41 -9.26
CA PHE A 675 -14.33 -10.91 -10.35
C PHE A 675 -12.97 -11.61 -10.35
N TYR A 676 -12.88 -12.62 -11.21
CA TYR A 676 -11.71 -13.46 -11.34
C TYR A 676 -10.63 -12.78 -12.17
N SER A 677 -9.37 -12.99 -11.77
CA SER A 677 -8.20 -12.65 -12.54
C SER A 677 -8.05 -13.54 -13.78
N PRO A 678 -7.11 -13.24 -14.71
CA PRO A 678 -6.80 -14.12 -15.83
C PRO A 678 -6.41 -15.55 -15.43
N LYS A 679 -5.97 -15.76 -14.18
CA LYS A 679 -5.66 -17.08 -13.62
C LYS A 679 -6.87 -17.83 -13.05
N GLY A 680 -8.06 -17.26 -13.15
CA GLY A 680 -9.30 -17.88 -12.66
C GLY A 680 -9.45 -17.86 -11.14
N VAL A 681 -8.75 -16.97 -10.43
CA VAL A 681 -8.87 -16.78 -8.97
C VAL A 681 -9.40 -15.38 -8.64
N PRO A 682 -10.21 -15.20 -7.59
CA PRO A 682 -10.63 -13.87 -7.16
C PRO A 682 -9.43 -13.01 -6.76
N SER A 683 -9.46 -11.72 -7.10
CA SER A 683 -8.38 -10.80 -6.69
C SER A 683 -8.31 -10.59 -5.17
N GLN A 684 -9.45 -10.68 -4.48
CA GLN A 684 -9.52 -10.58 -3.02
C GLN A 684 -10.71 -11.41 -2.49
N THR A 685 -10.44 -12.25 -1.49
CA THR A 685 -11.47 -13.04 -0.77
C THR A 685 -11.50 -12.78 0.72
N SER A 686 -10.36 -12.42 1.31
CA SER A 686 -10.22 -12.05 2.72
C SER A 686 -10.22 -10.53 2.86
N TYR A 687 -11.16 -10.01 3.64
CA TYR A 687 -11.37 -8.57 3.84
C TYR A 687 -11.05 -8.21 5.29
N HIS A 688 -10.13 -7.27 5.49
CA HIS A 688 -9.64 -6.89 6.81
C HIS A 688 -10.76 -6.35 7.71
N VAL A 689 -10.86 -6.92 8.92
CA VAL A 689 -11.70 -6.39 10.01
C VAL A 689 -10.77 -5.94 11.14
N PRO A 690 -10.57 -4.62 11.32
CA PRO A 690 -9.78 -4.12 12.43
C PRO A 690 -10.32 -4.63 13.76
N ARG A 691 -9.43 -5.11 14.63
CA ARG A 691 -9.80 -5.57 15.98
C ARG A 691 -10.56 -4.49 16.77
N SER A 692 -10.24 -3.21 16.57
CA SER A 692 -10.92 -2.09 17.21
C SER A 692 -12.35 -1.83 16.71
N PHE A 693 -12.78 -2.46 15.61
CA PHE A 693 -14.19 -2.42 15.18
C PHE A 693 -15.05 -3.46 15.91
N LEU A 694 -14.42 -4.40 16.63
CA LEU A 694 -15.08 -5.52 17.28
C LEU A 694 -15.34 -5.25 18.77
N LYS A 695 -16.52 -5.67 19.21
CA LYS A 695 -16.88 -5.94 20.61
C LYS A 695 -16.58 -7.40 20.92
N THR A 696 -16.52 -7.76 22.20
CA THR A 696 -16.30 -9.16 22.62
C THR A 696 -17.37 -10.11 22.06
N THR A 697 -18.64 -9.71 22.11
CA THR A 697 -19.78 -10.52 21.64
C THR A 697 -20.80 -9.67 20.88
N GLY A 698 -21.63 -10.32 20.06
CA GLY A 698 -22.79 -9.69 19.42
C GLY A 698 -22.45 -8.60 18.39
N ASN A 699 -21.34 -8.78 17.67
CA ASN A 699 -20.95 -7.90 16.57
C ASN A 699 -21.95 -8.02 15.43
N LEU A 700 -22.49 -6.88 14.99
CA LEU A 700 -23.41 -6.83 13.86
C LEU A 700 -22.62 -6.86 12.56
N LEU A 701 -22.82 -7.90 11.74
CA LEU A 701 -22.37 -7.96 10.35
C LEU A 701 -23.56 -7.62 9.44
N VAL A 702 -23.39 -6.62 8.59
CA VAL A 702 -24.32 -6.32 7.50
C VAL A 702 -23.55 -6.25 6.19
N LEU A 703 -24.11 -6.76 5.11
CA LEU A 703 -23.56 -6.63 3.77
C LEU A 703 -24.69 -6.42 2.75
N VAL A 704 -24.41 -5.66 1.70
CA VAL A 704 -25.25 -5.60 0.50
C VAL A 704 -24.62 -6.50 -0.55
N GLU A 705 -25.39 -7.45 -1.09
CA GLU A 705 -24.97 -8.32 -2.19
C GLU A 705 -25.66 -7.89 -3.47
N GLU A 706 -24.87 -7.34 -4.39
CA GLU A 706 -25.38 -6.80 -5.65
C GLU A 706 -25.83 -7.87 -6.63
N ILE A 707 -25.34 -9.11 -6.49
CA ILE A 707 -25.46 -10.11 -7.54
C ILE A 707 -26.04 -11.41 -7.01
N SER A 708 -25.22 -12.21 -6.36
CA SER A 708 -25.60 -13.49 -5.80
C SER A 708 -24.40 -14.02 -5.04
N GLY A 709 -24.70 -14.60 -3.88
CA GLY A 709 -23.70 -15.12 -2.97
C GLY A 709 -24.36 -16.06 -1.98
N ASN A 710 -23.57 -16.97 -1.42
CA ASN A 710 -24.05 -17.83 -0.34
C ASN A 710 -23.52 -17.30 1.01
N PRO A 711 -24.35 -16.61 1.82
CA PRO A 711 -23.90 -16.07 3.11
C PRO A 711 -23.56 -17.16 4.12
N LEU A 712 -24.11 -18.38 3.97
CA LEU A 712 -23.87 -19.51 4.88
C LEU A 712 -22.44 -20.08 4.76
N GLN A 713 -21.68 -19.67 3.74
CA GLN A 713 -20.27 -20.04 3.58
C GLN A 713 -19.32 -18.92 4.01
N ILE A 714 -19.84 -17.78 4.46
CA ILE A 714 -19.03 -16.72 5.05
C ILE A 714 -18.41 -17.25 6.34
N SER A 715 -17.15 -16.88 6.56
CA SER A 715 -16.43 -17.18 7.80
C SER A 715 -15.67 -15.97 8.30
N VAL A 716 -15.54 -15.89 9.62
CA VAL A 716 -14.65 -14.97 10.31
C VAL A 716 -13.40 -15.76 10.66
N ASP A 717 -12.29 -15.33 10.08
CA ASP A 717 -11.01 -16.03 10.15
C ASP A 717 -9.95 -15.12 10.77
N THR A 718 -8.87 -15.72 11.25
CA THR A 718 -7.70 -15.00 11.76
C THR A 718 -6.48 -15.24 10.88
N ILE A 719 -5.61 -14.25 10.78
CA ILE A 719 -4.37 -14.30 10.03
C ILE A 719 -3.22 -14.65 10.97
N SER A 720 -2.46 -15.71 10.66
CA SER A 720 -1.31 -16.10 11.48
C SER A 720 -0.11 -16.53 10.63
N ASN A 721 1.09 -16.31 11.17
CA ASN A 721 2.35 -16.80 10.62
C ASN A 721 2.78 -18.08 11.36
N ASN A 722 2.39 -19.24 10.84
CA ASN A 722 2.63 -20.53 11.52
C ASN A 722 3.90 -21.25 11.06
N LYS A 723 4.63 -20.69 10.08
CA LYS A 723 5.78 -21.34 9.46
C LYS A 723 6.89 -20.33 9.22
N VAL A 724 8.10 -20.70 9.62
CA VAL A 724 9.32 -19.91 9.47
C VAL A 724 10.43 -20.75 8.85
N CYS A 725 11.16 -20.18 7.90
CA CYS A 725 12.22 -20.87 7.18
C CYS A 725 13.43 -19.97 7.00
N GLY A 726 14.63 -20.53 6.89
CA GLY A 726 15.83 -19.76 6.63
C GLY A 726 16.87 -20.57 5.87
N ARG A 727 17.65 -19.87 5.03
CA ARG A 727 18.71 -20.45 4.23
C ARG A 727 19.95 -19.57 4.25
N VAL A 728 21.11 -20.17 4.47
CA VAL A 728 22.41 -19.48 4.30
C VAL A 728 23.43 -20.42 3.66
N SER A 729 24.34 -19.87 2.86
CA SER A 729 25.48 -20.61 2.31
C SER A 729 26.80 -20.07 2.84
N SER A 730 27.89 -20.80 2.61
CA SER A 730 29.24 -20.34 3.02
C SER A 730 29.69 -19.07 2.31
N SER A 731 29.05 -18.67 1.20
CA SER A 731 29.37 -17.44 0.47
C SER A 731 28.61 -16.21 0.98
N TYR A 732 27.72 -16.37 1.96
CA TYR A 732 26.96 -15.25 2.52
C TYR A 732 27.86 -14.39 3.42
N PRO A 733 27.61 -13.06 3.50
CA PRO A 733 28.26 -12.23 4.49
C PRO A 733 27.89 -12.66 5.93
N PRO A 734 28.72 -12.33 6.92
CA PRO A 734 28.38 -12.47 8.33
C PRO A 734 27.10 -11.69 8.69
N GLN A 735 26.39 -12.14 9.72
CA GLN A 735 25.19 -11.45 10.23
C GLN A 735 25.50 -10.03 10.73
N LEU A 736 24.66 -9.04 10.37
CA LEU A 736 24.83 -7.63 10.74
C LEU A 736 24.39 -7.30 12.17
N SER A 737 23.44 -8.06 12.73
CA SER A 737 22.99 -7.93 14.14
C SER A 737 24.15 -8.02 15.15
N THR A 738 25.23 -8.70 14.77
CA THR A 738 26.47 -8.82 15.54
C THR A 738 27.41 -7.60 15.47
N TRP A 739 27.17 -6.64 14.57
CA TRP A 739 28.01 -5.45 14.33
C TRP A 739 27.42 -4.17 14.95
N GLY A 740 26.11 -4.10 15.19
CA GLY A 740 25.44 -2.96 15.84
C GLY A 740 25.95 -2.69 17.27
N LEU A 741 26.39 -3.73 17.99
CA LEU A 741 27.02 -3.60 19.30
C LEU A 741 28.42 -2.94 19.23
N ILE A 742 29.14 -3.12 18.12
CA ILE A 742 30.47 -2.55 17.91
C ILE A 742 30.36 -1.07 17.54
N ALA A 743 29.37 -0.70 16.71
CA ALA A 743 29.07 0.69 16.35
C ALA A 743 28.70 1.55 17.57
N ARG A 744 27.96 1.00 18.53
CA ARG A 744 27.63 1.67 19.81
C ARG A 744 28.81 1.79 20.79
N SER A 745 29.86 0.97 20.63
CA SER A 745 31.01 0.94 21.55
C SER A 745 32.18 1.86 21.17
N GLY A 746 32.05 2.65 20.09
CA GLY A 746 33.11 3.53 19.59
C GLY A 746 34.32 2.82 18.98
N ARG A 747 34.36 1.48 18.98
CA ARG A 747 35.47 0.68 18.42
C ARG A 747 35.26 0.37 16.94
N ARG A 748 35.29 1.39 16.09
CA ARG A 748 35.06 1.26 14.63
C ARG A 748 36.16 0.52 13.86
N HIS A 749 37.34 0.32 14.46
CA HIS A 749 38.52 -0.27 13.81
C HIS A 749 38.89 -1.69 14.24
N GLN A 750 38.07 -2.37 15.04
CA GLN A 750 38.33 -3.78 15.36
C GLN A 750 37.57 -4.68 14.40
N SER A 751 38.30 -5.37 13.51
CA SER A 751 37.78 -6.49 12.74
C SER A 751 37.24 -7.54 13.72
N PRO A 752 35.93 -7.82 13.77
CA PRO A 752 35.43 -8.86 14.65
C PRO A 752 36.01 -10.21 14.20
N PRO A 753 36.18 -11.18 15.13
CA PRO A 753 36.60 -12.52 14.76
C PRO A 753 35.68 -13.06 13.67
N ALA A 754 36.23 -13.78 12.68
CA ALA A 754 35.52 -14.26 11.50
C ALA A 754 34.18 -14.92 11.84
N ARG A 755 33.10 -14.14 11.83
CA ARG A 755 31.75 -14.60 12.18
C ARG A 755 31.15 -15.24 10.93
N ARG A 756 30.83 -16.52 11.03
CA ARG A 756 30.26 -17.29 9.92
C ARG A 756 28.78 -16.93 9.71
N PRO A 757 28.22 -17.12 8.50
CA PRO A 757 26.79 -16.99 8.26
C PRO A 757 25.98 -17.87 9.21
N SER A 758 24.75 -17.48 9.53
CA SER A 758 23.86 -18.29 10.37
C SER A 758 22.41 -18.16 9.91
N VAL A 759 21.65 -19.26 9.99
CA VAL A 759 20.19 -19.21 9.92
C VAL A 759 19.67 -18.67 11.24
N GLN A 760 18.82 -17.64 11.20
CA GLN A 760 18.07 -17.16 12.36
C GLN A 760 16.59 -17.40 12.11
N LEU A 761 15.90 -17.99 13.09
CA LEU A 761 14.46 -18.22 13.05
C LEU A 761 13.83 -17.61 14.29
N GLU A 762 12.69 -16.97 14.11
CA GLU A 762 11.91 -16.30 15.14
C GLU A 762 10.43 -16.49 14.85
N CYS A 763 9.71 -17.08 15.81
CA CYS A 763 8.26 -17.22 15.76
C CYS A 763 7.56 -15.92 16.18
N PRO A 764 6.32 -15.69 15.73
CA PRO A 764 5.51 -14.57 16.20
C PRO A 764 5.34 -14.56 17.72
N SER A 765 5.00 -13.40 18.27
CA SER A 765 4.77 -13.23 19.72
C SER A 765 3.81 -14.28 20.26
N GLY A 766 4.14 -14.85 21.42
CA GLY A 766 3.35 -15.89 22.09
C GLY A 766 3.50 -17.30 21.51
N LYS A 767 4.25 -17.50 20.42
CA LYS A 767 4.47 -18.83 19.81
C LYS A 767 5.92 -19.27 19.94
N THR A 768 6.14 -20.58 20.00
CA THR A 768 7.48 -21.17 20.01
C THR A 768 7.68 -22.06 18.80
N ILE A 769 8.93 -22.39 18.47
CA ILE A 769 9.22 -23.38 17.44
C ILE A 769 8.81 -24.76 17.98
N SER A 770 7.65 -25.24 17.52
CA SER A 770 7.02 -26.47 17.98
C SER A 770 7.53 -27.69 17.22
N LYS A 771 7.95 -27.52 15.97
CA LYS A 771 8.41 -28.62 15.12
C LYS A 771 9.43 -28.15 14.07
N ILE A 772 10.45 -28.96 13.82
CA ILE A 772 11.31 -28.82 12.64
C ILE A 772 10.75 -29.67 11.51
N VAL A 773 10.26 -29.00 10.46
CA VAL A 773 9.63 -29.65 9.29
C VAL A 773 10.70 -30.21 8.37
N PHE A 774 11.78 -29.45 8.16
CA PHE A 774 12.91 -29.86 7.33
C PHE A 774 14.21 -29.20 7.78
N ALA A 775 15.33 -29.91 7.64
CA ALA A 775 16.65 -29.36 7.90
C ALA A 775 17.70 -30.09 7.05
N SER A 776 18.52 -29.35 6.31
CA SER A 776 19.63 -29.93 5.54
C SER A 776 20.87 -29.04 5.51
N TYR A 777 22.01 -29.61 5.91
CA TYR A 777 23.34 -29.02 5.76
C TYR A 777 24.14 -29.82 4.71
N GLY A 778 24.46 -29.17 3.60
CA GLY A 778 25.06 -29.81 2.42
C GLY A 778 24.74 -29.02 1.16
N ASN A 779 24.09 -29.63 0.16
CA ASN A 779 23.63 -28.94 -1.05
C ASN A 779 22.10 -29.04 -1.25
N PRO A 780 21.27 -28.63 -0.27
CA PRO A 780 19.82 -28.71 -0.40
C PRO A 780 19.32 -28.06 -1.71
N LEU A 781 18.39 -28.76 -2.36
CA LEU A 781 17.73 -28.28 -3.56
C LEU A 781 16.55 -27.39 -3.18
N GLY A 782 16.24 -26.42 -4.05
CA GLY A 782 15.09 -25.54 -3.88
C GLY A 782 15.31 -24.42 -2.84
N ASP A 783 14.23 -23.93 -2.23
CA ASP A 783 14.15 -22.75 -1.36
C ASP A 783 13.18 -22.98 -0.19
N CYS A 784 12.71 -21.92 0.47
CA CYS A 784 11.74 -22.01 1.57
C CYS A 784 10.30 -22.34 1.16
N THR A 785 10.03 -22.46 -0.15
CA THR A 785 8.73 -22.83 -0.71
C THR A 785 8.73 -24.29 -1.12
N HIS A 786 9.76 -24.71 -1.85
CA HIS A 786 9.93 -26.09 -2.31
C HIS A 786 11.37 -26.51 -1.99
N TYR A 787 11.56 -27.51 -1.15
CA TYR A 787 12.89 -27.97 -0.76
C TYR A 787 13.02 -29.50 -0.83
N ALA A 788 14.24 -29.96 -1.08
CA ALA A 788 14.61 -31.36 -0.98
C ALA A 788 16.05 -31.51 -0.46
N THR A 789 16.36 -32.67 0.12
CA THR A 789 17.74 -33.06 0.36
C THR A 789 18.46 -33.18 -0.98
N GLY A 790 19.61 -32.53 -1.11
CA GLY A 790 20.46 -32.70 -2.29
C GLY A 790 21.32 -33.97 -2.21
N SER A 791 22.21 -34.14 -3.18
CA SER A 791 23.15 -35.27 -3.25
C SER A 791 24.17 -35.30 -2.10
N CYS A 792 24.31 -34.20 -1.36
CA CYS A 792 25.14 -34.05 -0.17
C CYS A 792 24.30 -33.54 1.00
N HIS A 793 24.33 -34.28 2.11
CA HIS A 793 23.62 -33.95 3.33
C HIS A 793 24.32 -34.55 4.56
N SER A 794 24.47 -33.77 5.63
CA SER A 794 24.90 -34.32 6.92
C SER A 794 23.73 -34.93 7.68
N SER A 795 23.82 -36.23 8.01
CA SER A 795 22.81 -36.95 8.81
C SER A 795 22.60 -36.36 10.22
N ASN A 796 23.55 -35.57 10.75
CA ASN A 796 23.42 -34.90 12.04
C ASN A 796 22.56 -33.62 11.98
N THR A 797 22.22 -33.12 10.78
CA THR A 797 21.62 -31.79 10.63
C THR A 797 20.38 -31.62 11.49
N ARG A 798 19.44 -32.56 11.41
CA ARG A 798 18.16 -32.48 12.12
C ARG A 798 18.35 -32.39 13.63
N ARG A 799 19.17 -33.28 14.22
CA ARG A 799 19.46 -33.29 15.66
C ARG A 799 20.08 -31.97 16.14
N VAL A 800 21.01 -31.41 15.36
CA VAL A 800 21.65 -30.12 15.70
C VAL A 800 20.66 -28.97 15.69
N VAL A 801 19.78 -28.94 14.69
CA VAL A 801 18.75 -27.90 14.56
C VAL A 801 17.68 -28.04 15.64
N GLU A 802 17.20 -29.26 15.90
CA GLU A 802 16.20 -29.53 16.95
C GLU A 802 16.71 -29.11 18.33
N ALA A 803 17.96 -29.47 18.68
CA ALA A 803 18.59 -29.04 19.93
C ALA A 803 18.76 -27.51 20.02
N ALA A 804 18.95 -26.84 18.88
CA ALA A 804 19.11 -25.40 18.85
C ALA A 804 17.78 -24.65 18.99
N CYS A 805 16.68 -25.18 18.43
CA CYS A 805 15.47 -24.40 18.14
C CYS A 805 14.19 -24.85 18.83
N LEU A 806 13.98 -26.15 19.09
CA LEU A 806 12.70 -26.62 19.63
C LEU A 806 12.39 -25.99 20.99
N GLY A 807 11.13 -25.57 21.18
CA GLY A 807 10.63 -24.95 22.40
C GLY A 807 11.11 -23.51 22.64
N LYS A 808 11.81 -22.90 21.67
CA LYS A 808 12.29 -21.51 21.77
C LYS A 808 11.50 -20.60 20.85
N ILE A 809 11.32 -19.34 21.26
CA ILE A 809 10.74 -18.29 20.43
C ILE A 809 11.70 -17.94 19.27
N ARG A 810 12.99 -17.86 19.57
CA ARG A 810 14.06 -17.53 18.61
C ARG A 810 15.24 -18.48 18.74
N CYS A 811 15.87 -18.81 17.62
CA CYS A 811 17.12 -19.58 17.59
C CYS A 811 18.07 -19.08 16.49
N SER A 812 19.36 -19.44 16.62
CA SER A 812 20.39 -19.17 15.61
C SER A 812 21.27 -20.40 15.40
N ILE A 813 21.44 -20.81 14.15
CA ILE A 813 22.27 -21.95 13.76
C ILE A 813 23.41 -21.45 12.86
N ILE A 814 24.63 -21.49 13.41
CA ILE A 814 25.84 -21.09 12.70
C ILE A 814 26.16 -22.10 11.60
N HIS A 815 26.42 -21.61 10.38
CA HIS A 815 26.95 -22.37 9.28
C HIS A 815 28.40 -22.78 9.60
N SER A 816 28.59 -24.02 10.07
CA SER A 816 29.89 -24.53 10.48
C SER A 816 29.96 -26.04 10.32
N GLY A 817 30.86 -26.52 9.47
CA GLY A 817 31.08 -27.96 9.25
C GLY A 817 31.25 -28.73 10.57
N ASN A 818 32.09 -28.22 11.48
CA ASN A 818 32.39 -28.85 12.76
C ASN A 818 31.15 -29.11 13.63
N LYS A 819 30.12 -28.25 13.56
CA LYS A 819 28.87 -28.44 14.33
C LYS A 819 28.01 -29.56 13.76
N PHE A 820 28.12 -29.83 12.47
CA PHE A 820 27.34 -30.85 11.77
C PHE A 820 28.12 -32.17 11.57
N GLY A 821 29.30 -32.31 12.17
CA GLY A 821 30.15 -33.52 12.08
C GLY A 821 31.32 -33.37 11.10
N ARG A 822 31.71 -34.45 10.42
CA ARG A 822 32.68 -34.39 9.31
C ARG A 822 32.04 -33.71 8.09
N ASP A 823 32.88 -33.13 7.21
CA ASP A 823 32.40 -32.55 5.96
C ASP A 823 31.63 -33.61 5.16
N PRO A 824 30.31 -33.44 4.93
CA PRO A 824 29.51 -34.43 4.22
C PRO A 824 29.88 -34.56 2.74
N CYS A 825 30.59 -33.58 2.17
CA CYS A 825 31.02 -33.61 0.77
C CYS A 825 32.18 -32.63 0.52
N PRO A 826 33.44 -33.06 0.63
CA PRO A 826 34.60 -32.22 0.31
C PRO A 826 34.52 -31.61 -1.09
N GLY A 827 34.95 -30.35 -1.24
CA GLY A 827 34.94 -29.63 -2.53
C GLY A 827 33.60 -29.03 -2.97
N ILE A 828 32.48 -29.42 -2.35
CA ILE A 828 31.16 -28.82 -2.63
C ILE A 828 30.91 -27.63 -1.69
N SER A 829 30.34 -26.54 -2.18
CA SER A 829 29.91 -25.42 -1.34
C SER A 829 28.69 -25.81 -0.50
N LYS A 830 28.74 -25.56 0.82
CA LYS A 830 27.68 -25.98 1.74
C LYS A 830 26.66 -24.88 1.95
N SER A 831 25.40 -25.28 2.09
CA SER A 831 24.29 -24.45 2.54
C SER A 831 23.53 -25.15 3.65
N LEU A 832 23.01 -24.35 4.58
CA LEU A 832 22.06 -24.76 5.61
C LEU A 832 20.68 -24.23 5.21
N LEU A 833 19.69 -25.11 5.11
CA LEU A 833 18.27 -24.77 4.94
C LEU A 833 17.49 -25.39 6.10
N VAL A 834 16.72 -24.58 6.81
CA VAL A 834 15.87 -25.02 7.92
C VAL A 834 14.47 -24.48 7.72
N ASP A 835 13.48 -25.34 7.91
CA ASP A 835 12.07 -25.02 7.89
C ASP A 835 11.40 -25.53 9.17
N ALA A 836 10.62 -24.67 9.82
CA ALA A 836 10.07 -24.89 11.14
C ALA A 836 8.63 -24.38 11.27
N GLN A 837 7.86 -25.05 12.12
CA GLN A 837 6.49 -24.68 12.47
C GLN A 837 6.49 -23.96 13.82
N CYS A 838 5.71 -22.89 13.89
CA CYS A 838 5.43 -22.16 15.12
C CYS A 838 4.11 -22.66 15.71
N GLY A 839 4.08 -22.88 17.02
CA GLY A 839 2.90 -23.37 17.75
C GLY A 839 2.93 -23.01 19.22
#